data_AF-A0A5B1QBF4-F1
#
_entry.id   AF-A0A5B1QBF4-F1
#
_cell.length_a   1.000
_cell.length_b   1.000
_cell.length_c   1.000
_cell.angle_alpha   90.00
_cell.angle_beta   90.00
_cell.angle_gamma   90.00
#
_symmetry.space_group_name_H-M   'P 1'
#
loop_
_entity.id
_entity.type
_entity.pdbx_description
1 polymer ?
#
loop_
_entity_poly.entity_id
_entity_poly.type
_entity_poly.pdbx_seq_one_letter_code
_entity_poly.pdbx_strand_id
1 'polypeptide(L)'
;MAHPIYMPKRTFFYPIGNTSPICLTQDIAPDQSANILLLGCGDPRNILYTLYASGADEASLQRTLDFTCCDIDAAVLARNYLLFTLLIDGEVSQDHLWNIFYDFYLKKEPSDALAEHCRKLGDTCKDAESWRASKYGRILKFCTERTRTEMRNYWTFYSQFNGLPEHRKAKVQAAFSAGMKNNQMADKVVLSVGRAAGPLFVDAMTPTSTHFTHFWRTGINSVDPKDREGATHINPTFAYSASKEGFDVHYGTDCLGAFPLTPAFTCLKASPAATTEPIANAVAIAKLQFEQWCSAFKTVVNADDPRLVIRVFAGDALAFCSALKYYSESGSSVATPAYSAPWRADLITWDSGDYDEGVSPAPPMAFDVIDTSNLTDHLGLLNILAVTRPLLTRRASSTLYTEALLPLGPHAISRFAEHLCGDLNGVCLLFDLAPSASLSKFTTNSNVHEILLYRAFKQGQQFHERVSWKIPSLVDAGSDHSPSEVGLNFDPQQLGAFLFGIYRKLFADEDVSALLSGNVTPELLKARSLIHYVRASFVAILKEVRSRIATDWKAIMNNFLDFMEADNSLLMGSNNYQDLYCQLHLLDVFSVGTLIPDNPIIRARLPSKILPGWKTVPAMVSLTLVVPRDRLQKLEQGDSKNIGTPILVCEAQSSNAHNFFSSLHTAFGELTSSGTGDEVELSLKEDASGWSGKSDLVVWFWIPTFVLLHAPSETNISFSIRSTPESMRMVQRTGINLKLFTTRLLNRDHVYISRDFPNSPGELEKKQTLSLTRKKFDTTIDVQLNRTGEVLATLTCRLDFPDKDAQEVLLSGAAVSQTQTSPCSIKVSFGEISKIASFPFPVDGTKAKLRMARKSHYIEVIAPPTGPHSQGGLSVNPFPVIFEGGKPTLWNMHRLYLDRQPALDITKRQNLDRWLNTHVTLSLSDREKAMRSAGQKSNQDPYQTLVDVKESLHVLYMRYTGLQGGGKHRVFGLSEPDMGGVYALIFITDLRLDLAAQTAVLDAFALPLTIDRVSDLAPLLRRLGETKEGVAQIVTKDNEMRAWKRLLAASAERCRRTWAHTADCAYVRAGGCVPLSTEYAENPLCGCGEGKDIGPFEDMKGWADAAPYVTRVAISPLFAVSYLESVAGDADTIGESVSGGSQAGTASRALHARTSSQASGSQNCGRCGNSGTAAKPLLVCGRCKAMKYCSAECQRADWKTHKLVCNK
;
A
#
# COMPACT_ATOMS: atom_id res chain seq x y z
N MET A 1 -16.11 -5.32 13.86
CA MET A 1 -15.10 -4.90 12.87
C MET A 1 -15.69 -3.73 12.08
N ALA A 2 -14.89 -2.75 11.67
CA ALA A 2 -15.36 -1.55 10.97
C ALA A 2 -15.43 -1.75 9.44
N HIS A 3 -16.15 -2.80 8.99
CA HIS A 3 -16.27 -3.18 7.58
C HIS A 3 -17.63 -3.85 7.32
N PRO A 4 -18.24 -3.71 6.13
CA PRO A 4 -19.51 -4.37 5.82
C PRO A 4 -19.43 -5.90 5.94
N ILE A 5 -20.52 -6.51 6.39
CA ILE A 5 -20.70 -7.96 6.34
C ILE A 5 -21.22 -8.35 4.96
N TYR A 6 -20.39 -9.07 4.22
CA TYR A 6 -20.77 -9.66 2.93
C TYR A 6 -21.15 -11.12 3.10
N MET A 7 -22.13 -11.56 2.31
CA MET A 7 -22.42 -12.98 2.17
C MET A 7 -21.27 -13.71 1.43
N PRO A 8 -20.63 -14.72 2.04
CA PRO A 8 -19.50 -15.43 1.45
C PRO A 8 -19.99 -16.57 0.55
N LYS A 9 -20.54 -16.25 -0.63
CA LYS A 9 -21.01 -17.32 -1.56
C LYS A 9 -19.87 -17.91 -2.41
N ARG A 10 -18.82 -17.14 -2.69
CA ARG A 10 -17.60 -17.62 -3.35
C ARG A 10 -16.38 -16.91 -2.77
N THR A 11 -15.62 -17.65 -2.00
CA THR A 11 -14.32 -17.26 -1.45
C THR A 11 -13.24 -17.97 -2.24
N PHE A 12 -12.25 -17.22 -2.70
CA PHE A 12 -11.11 -17.79 -3.41
C PHE A 12 -9.99 -18.11 -2.43
N PHE A 13 -9.32 -19.23 -2.68
CA PHE A 13 -8.10 -19.60 -1.99
C PHE A 13 -6.91 -18.99 -2.73
N TYR A 14 -6.04 -18.26 -2.02
CA TYR A 14 -4.86 -17.59 -2.59
C TYR A 14 -3.57 -18.26 -2.12
N PRO A 15 -3.25 -19.47 -2.62
CA PRO A 15 -2.07 -20.23 -2.18
C PRO A 15 -0.75 -19.61 -2.65
N ILE A 16 -0.77 -18.79 -3.69
CA ILE A 16 0.43 -18.21 -4.27
C ILE A 16 0.13 -16.73 -4.46
N GLY A 17 1.08 -15.89 -4.04
CA GLY A 17 0.95 -14.46 -4.17
C GLY A 17 0.94 -14.04 -5.65
N ASN A 18 0.31 -12.90 -5.91
CA ASN A 18 -0.01 -12.41 -7.25
C ASN A 18 0.80 -11.18 -7.70
N THR A 19 1.81 -10.77 -6.93
CA THR A 19 2.71 -9.63 -7.23
C THR A 19 4.19 -10.02 -7.07
N SER A 20 5.15 -9.28 -7.64
CA SER A 20 6.57 -9.59 -7.41
C SER A 20 6.97 -9.39 -5.92
N PRO A 21 8.00 -10.09 -5.42
CA PRO A 21 8.40 -10.00 -4.02
C PRO A 21 9.08 -8.66 -3.73
N ILE A 22 9.02 -8.26 -2.46
CA ILE A 22 9.61 -7.01 -1.95
C ILE A 22 10.56 -7.28 -0.79
N CYS A 23 11.59 -6.43 -0.64
CA CYS A 23 12.44 -6.46 0.55
C CYS A 23 11.77 -5.63 1.66
N LEU A 24 11.20 -6.31 2.65
CA LEU A 24 10.46 -5.69 3.77
C LEU A 24 11.34 -4.84 4.69
N THR A 25 12.67 -4.90 4.52
CA THR A 25 13.62 -4.10 5.32
C THR A 25 14.32 -3.02 4.51
N GLN A 26 13.83 -2.71 3.31
CA GLN A 26 14.47 -1.76 2.40
C GLN A 26 14.54 -0.32 2.95
N ASP A 27 13.68 0.06 3.89
CA ASP A 27 13.71 1.39 4.54
C ASP A 27 14.42 1.38 5.90
N ILE A 28 14.85 0.21 6.37
CA ILE A 28 15.47 0.03 7.68
C ILE A 28 16.99 0.05 7.54
N ALA A 29 17.70 0.66 8.49
CA ALA A 29 19.16 0.62 8.51
C ALA A 29 19.68 -0.83 8.60
N PRO A 30 20.78 -1.20 7.91
CA PRO A 30 21.34 -2.56 7.92
C PRO A 30 21.65 -3.12 9.31
N ASP A 31 21.95 -2.26 10.28
CA ASP A 31 22.29 -2.57 11.66
C ASP A 31 21.13 -2.32 12.65
N GLN A 32 19.90 -2.16 12.15
CA GLN A 32 18.68 -2.00 12.94
C GLN A 32 17.82 -3.27 12.86
N SER A 33 17.45 -3.80 14.03
CA SER A 33 16.42 -4.84 14.16
C SER A 33 15.05 -4.28 13.76
N ALA A 34 14.19 -5.13 13.19
CA ALA A 34 12.88 -4.72 12.68
C ALA A 34 11.77 -5.66 13.15
N ASN A 35 10.70 -5.06 13.67
CA ASN A 35 9.42 -5.72 13.85
C ASN A 35 8.55 -5.46 12.61
N ILE A 36 8.07 -6.51 11.96
CA ILE A 36 7.41 -6.44 10.65
C ILE A 36 6.02 -7.09 10.73
N LEU A 37 4.96 -6.35 10.43
CA LEU A 37 3.60 -6.85 10.36
C LEU A 37 3.17 -7.05 8.91
N LEU A 38 2.75 -8.27 8.55
CA LEU A 38 2.23 -8.61 7.23
C LEU A 38 0.73 -8.90 7.33
N LEU A 39 -0.10 -8.01 6.79
CA LEU A 39 -1.55 -8.15 6.75
C LEU A 39 -1.97 -8.65 5.35
N GLY A 40 -2.66 -9.79 5.30
CA GLY A 40 -2.88 -10.50 4.03
C GLY A 40 -1.56 -11.06 3.51
N CYS A 41 -0.81 -11.73 4.40
CA CYS A 41 0.57 -12.12 4.14
C CYS A 41 0.72 -13.01 2.89
N GLY A 42 -0.32 -13.79 2.54
CA GLY A 42 -0.27 -14.68 1.40
C GLY A 42 0.81 -15.74 1.58
N ASP A 43 1.69 -15.87 0.60
CA ASP A 43 2.76 -16.88 0.58
C ASP A 43 4.06 -16.39 1.27
N PRO A 44 5.10 -17.23 1.44
CA PRO A 44 6.30 -16.87 2.20
C PRO A 44 7.32 -16.07 1.37
N ARG A 45 7.03 -15.68 0.12
CA ARG A 45 8.02 -15.11 -0.80
C ARG A 45 8.66 -13.83 -0.27
N ASN A 46 7.88 -12.95 0.37
CA ASN A 46 8.39 -11.67 0.85
C ASN A 46 9.37 -11.87 2.01
N ILE A 47 9.13 -12.87 2.87
CA ILE A 47 10.03 -13.23 3.97
C ILE A 47 11.32 -13.84 3.39
N LEU A 48 11.19 -14.86 2.53
CA LEU A 48 12.33 -15.53 1.91
C LEU A 48 13.20 -14.56 1.09
N TYR A 49 12.57 -13.73 0.26
CA TYR A 49 13.24 -12.71 -0.52
C TYR A 49 13.86 -11.63 0.37
N THR A 50 13.23 -11.22 1.47
CA THR A 50 13.83 -10.24 2.39
C THR A 50 15.12 -10.77 3.00
N LEU A 51 15.17 -12.04 3.42
CA LEU A 51 16.38 -12.64 3.97
C LEU A 51 17.50 -12.68 2.92
N TYR A 52 17.20 -13.13 1.69
CA TYR A 52 18.14 -13.16 0.58
C TYR A 52 18.62 -11.76 0.15
N ALA A 53 17.67 -10.85 -0.14
CA ALA A 53 17.94 -9.55 -0.74
C ALA A 53 18.61 -8.57 0.23
N SER A 54 18.43 -8.76 1.54
CA SER A 54 19.17 -8.01 2.55
C SER A 54 20.51 -8.62 2.93
N GLY A 55 20.82 -9.82 2.41
CA GLY A 55 22.01 -10.59 2.77
C GLY A 55 22.02 -10.98 4.24
N ALA A 56 20.87 -11.32 4.83
CA ALA A 56 20.76 -11.72 6.24
C ALA A 56 21.61 -12.98 6.55
N ASP A 57 21.82 -13.82 5.54
CA ASP A 57 22.66 -15.01 5.54
C ASP A 57 24.17 -14.73 5.56
N GLU A 58 24.60 -13.52 5.17
CA GLU A 58 26.01 -13.09 5.11
C GLU A 58 26.25 -11.82 5.94
N ALA A 59 25.41 -11.60 6.96
CA ALA A 59 25.36 -10.32 7.62
C ALA A 59 26.54 -10.02 8.54
N SER A 60 27.43 -9.14 8.07
CA SER A 60 28.45 -8.48 8.88
C SER A 60 27.85 -7.56 9.95
N LEU A 61 26.71 -6.93 9.66
CA LEU A 61 25.93 -6.12 10.59
C LEU A 61 24.76 -6.93 11.14
N GLN A 62 24.81 -7.19 12.44
CA GLN A 62 23.87 -8.05 13.14
C GLN A 62 22.54 -7.35 13.40
N ARG A 63 21.41 -8.01 13.08
CA ARG A 63 20.05 -7.52 13.36
C ARG A 63 19.08 -8.67 13.60
N THR A 64 17.99 -8.40 14.30
CA THR A 64 16.90 -9.35 14.52
C THR A 64 15.69 -8.97 13.68
N LEU A 65 15.06 -9.96 13.04
CA LEU A 65 13.84 -9.79 12.26
C LEU A 65 12.71 -10.60 12.90
N ASP A 66 11.66 -9.93 13.36
CA ASP A 66 10.44 -10.56 13.88
C ASP A 66 9.28 -10.24 12.93
N PHE A 67 8.78 -11.27 12.22
CA PHE A 67 7.67 -11.17 11.30
C PHE A 67 6.39 -11.64 11.98
N THR A 68 5.37 -10.79 12.07
CA THR A 68 4.01 -11.18 12.48
C THR A 68 3.12 -11.22 11.24
N CYS A 69 2.61 -12.40 10.88
CA CYS A 69 1.82 -12.63 9.68
C CYS A 69 0.35 -12.86 10.03
N CYS A 70 -0.55 -12.12 9.38
CA CYS A 70 -1.99 -12.27 9.47
C CYS A 70 -2.53 -12.68 8.09
N ASP A 71 -3.28 -13.77 8.03
CA ASP A 71 -4.08 -14.13 6.86
C ASP A 71 -5.47 -14.60 7.30
N ILE A 72 -6.48 -14.38 6.46
CA ILE A 72 -7.85 -14.78 6.79
C ILE A 72 -8.06 -16.29 6.63
N ASP A 73 -7.25 -16.96 5.80
CA ASP A 73 -7.34 -18.39 5.55
C ASP A 73 -6.15 -19.13 6.20
N ALA A 74 -6.43 -19.91 7.25
CA ALA A 74 -5.44 -20.72 7.93
C ALA A 74 -4.74 -21.76 7.01
N ALA A 75 -5.36 -22.15 5.88
CA ALA A 75 -4.72 -23.02 4.90
C ALA A 75 -3.50 -22.36 4.23
N VAL A 76 -3.53 -21.04 4.03
CA VAL A 76 -2.39 -20.27 3.51
C VAL A 76 -1.22 -20.36 4.49
N LEU A 77 -1.48 -20.08 5.77
CA LEU A 77 -0.47 -20.13 6.83
C LEU A 77 0.08 -21.55 7.05
N ALA A 78 -0.79 -22.57 6.98
CA ALA A 78 -0.40 -23.98 7.06
C ALA A 78 0.60 -24.36 5.95
N ARG A 79 0.42 -23.84 4.73
CA ARG A 79 1.35 -24.03 3.62
C ARG A 79 2.68 -23.29 3.83
N ASN A 80 2.64 -22.08 4.37
CA ASN A 80 3.86 -21.31 4.67
C ASN A 80 4.73 -22.04 5.70
N TYR A 81 4.14 -22.48 6.81
CA TYR A 81 4.85 -23.23 7.84
C TYR A 81 5.30 -24.61 7.37
N LEU A 82 4.53 -25.27 6.50
CA LEU A 82 4.98 -26.49 5.84
C LEU A 82 6.29 -26.25 5.07
N LEU A 83 6.39 -25.18 4.27
CA LEU A 83 7.63 -24.87 3.56
C LEU A 83 8.78 -24.57 4.53
N PHE A 84 8.57 -23.71 5.54
CA PHE A 84 9.64 -23.38 6.49
C PHE A 84 10.15 -24.59 7.26
N THR A 85 9.25 -25.48 7.70
CA THR A 85 9.65 -26.69 8.45
C THR A 85 10.36 -27.71 7.56
N LEU A 86 9.95 -27.86 6.29
CA LEU A 86 10.69 -28.66 5.30
C LEU A 86 12.11 -28.11 5.07
N LEU A 87 12.26 -26.78 5.03
CA LEU A 87 13.57 -26.12 4.90
C LEU A 87 14.44 -26.31 6.14
N ILE A 88 13.87 -26.22 7.35
CA ILE A 88 14.55 -26.47 8.62
C ILE A 88 15.03 -27.93 8.72
N ASP A 89 14.26 -28.89 8.20
CA ASP A 89 14.66 -30.29 8.19
C ASP A 89 15.75 -30.58 7.16
N GLY A 90 15.68 -29.95 5.98
CA GLY A 90 16.69 -30.10 4.94
C GLY A 90 16.71 -31.48 4.27
N GLU A 91 15.71 -32.33 4.52
CA GLU A 91 15.61 -33.72 4.05
C GLU A 91 15.05 -33.83 2.62
N VAL A 92 14.33 -32.79 2.14
CA VAL A 92 13.66 -32.78 0.83
C VAL A 92 14.48 -32.00 -0.19
N SER A 93 14.63 -32.57 -1.39
CA SER A 93 15.37 -31.95 -2.50
C SER A 93 14.72 -30.65 -2.98
N GLN A 94 15.51 -29.76 -3.58
CA GLN A 94 15.03 -28.46 -4.03
C GLN A 94 13.91 -28.57 -5.08
N ASP A 95 13.99 -29.51 -6.02
CA ASP A 95 12.94 -29.76 -7.00
C ASP A 95 11.65 -30.27 -6.33
N HIS A 96 11.76 -31.16 -5.35
CA HIS A 96 10.58 -31.63 -4.61
C HIS A 96 9.93 -30.51 -3.80
N LEU A 97 10.71 -29.62 -3.19
CA LEU A 97 10.19 -28.42 -2.50
C LEU A 97 9.41 -27.52 -3.47
N TRP A 98 9.97 -27.28 -4.66
CA TRP A 98 9.28 -26.53 -5.72
C TRP A 98 7.96 -27.19 -6.10
N ASN A 99 7.96 -28.50 -6.37
CA ASN A 99 6.75 -29.23 -6.78
C ASN A 99 5.68 -29.20 -5.67
N ILE A 100 6.07 -29.51 -4.43
CA ILE A 100 5.17 -29.51 -3.27
C ILE A 100 4.51 -28.13 -3.10
N PHE A 101 5.23 -27.04 -3.33
CA PHE A 101 4.71 -25.71 -3.09
C PHE A 101 3.91 -25.14 -4.28
N TYR A 102 4.33 -25.39 -5.52
CA TYR A 102 3.80 -24.68 -6.70
C TYR A 102 2.98 -25.54 -7.68
N ASP A 103 3.05 -26.88 -7.63
CA ASP A 103 2.35 -27.75 -8.58
C ASP A 103 1.06 -28.35 -7.98
N PHE A 104 -0.01 -28.41 -8.80
CA PHE A 104 -1.28 -29.06 -8.43
C PHE A 104 -1.18 -30.58 -8.43
N TYR A 105 -0.29 -31.15 -9.25
CA TYR A 105 -0.03 -32.58 -9.30
C TYR A 105 1.43 -32.89 -9.01
N LEU A 106 1.65 -33.95 -8.22
CA LEU A 106 2.94 -34.41 -7.77
C LEU A 106 3.26 -35.79 -8.35
N LYS A 107 4.55 -36.04 -8.53
CA LYS A 107 5.08 -37.41 -8.62
C LYS A 107 4.94 -38.12 -7.28
N LYS A 108 5.11 -39.44 -7.26
CA LYS A 108 4.88 -40.25 -6.07
C LYS A 108 5.82 -39.86 -4.93
N GLU A 109 7.11 -39.67 -5.22
CA GLU A 109 8.14 -39.36 -4.23
C GLU A 109 7.87 -38.05 -3.46
N PRO A 110 7.63 -36.88 -4.12
CA PRO A 110 7.27 -35.66 -3.40
C PRO A 110 5.90 -35.75 -2.70
N SER A 111 4.96 -36.57 -3.22
CA SER A 111 3.66 -36.81 -2.54
C SER A 111 3.84 -37.57 -1.23
N ASP A 112 4.65 -38.63 -1.24
CA ASP A 112 4.94 -39.44 -0.06
C ASP A 112 5.73 -38.62 0.99
N ALA A 113 6.72 -37.84 0.55
CA ALA A 113 7.48 -36.94 1.41
C ALA A 113 6.61 -35.87 2.08
N LEU A 114 5.67 -35.27 1.32
CA LEU A 114 4.70 -34.33 1.86
C LEU A 114 3.80 -34.96 2.94
N ALA A 115 3.28 -36.16 2.67
CA ALA A 115 2.38 -36.85 3.59
C ALA A 115 3.10 -37.23 4.90
N GLU A 116 4.35 -37.71 4.80
CA GLU A 116 5.19 -38.05 5.94
C GLU A 116 5.49 -36.81 6.80
N HIS A 117 5.94 -35.74 6.17
CA HIS A 117 6.28 -34.51 6.89
C HIS A 117 5.05 -33.89 7.57
N CYS A 118 3.89 -33.88 6.91
CA CYS A 118 2.66 -33.39 7.52
C CYS A 118 2.20 -34.24 8.72
N ARG A 119 2.48 -35.55 8.73
CA ARG A 119 2.21 -36.40 9.90
C ARG A 119 3.07 -35.98 11.10
N LYS A 120 4.38 -35.80 10.86
CA LYS A 120 5.33 -35.28 11.85
C LYS A 120 4.90 -33.92 12.40
N LEU A 121 4.42 -33.00 11.54
CA LEU A 121 3.90 -31.71 11.98
C LEU A 121 2.62 -31.86 12.83
N GLY A 122 1.69 -32.74 12.43
CA GLY A 122 0.48 -33.03 13.21
C GLY A 122 0.77 -33.57 14.61
N ASP A 123 1.81 -34.41 14.74
CA ASP A 123 2.25 -34.97 16.02
C ASP A 123 3.00 -33.95 16.88
N THR A 124 3.90 -33.17 16.26
CA THR A 124 4.69 -32.12 16.95
C THR A 124 3.79 -30.98 17.42
N CYS A 125 2.78 -30.62 16.62
CA CYS A 125 1.80 -29.58 16.92
C CYS A 125 0.58 -30.15 17.66
N LYS A 126 0.73 -31.11 18.58
CA LYS A 126 -0.39 -31.61 19.38
C LYS A 126 -0.87 -30.58 20.42
N ASP A 127 0.07 -29.89 21.07
CA ASP A 127 -0.13 -28.84 22.05
C ASP A 127 0.97 -27.77 21.92
N ALA A 128 0.75 -26.60 22.53
CA ALA A 128 1.67 -25.46 22.43
C ALA A 128 3.05 -25.76 23.04
N GLU A 129 3.11 -26.52 24.14
CA GLU A 129 4.37 -26.89 24.81
C GLU A 129 5.24 -27.78 23.92
N SER A 130 4.64 -28.79 23.29
CA SER A 130 5.33 -29.70 22.37
C SER A 130 5.88 -28.99 21.15
N TRP A 131 5.13 -28.02 20.60
CA TRP A 131 5.62 -27.19 19.51
C TRP A 131 6.80 -26.32 19.96
N ARG A 132 6.67 -25.64 21.10
CA ARG A 132 7.73 -24.78 21.67
C ARG A 132 9.02 -25.56 21.98
N ALA A 133 8.90 -26.79 22.48
CA ALA A 133 10.03 -27.67 22.77
C ALA A 133 10.68 -28.26 21.50
N SER A 134 9.98 -28.23 20.36
CA SER A 134 10.52 -28.72 19.09
C SER A 134 11.54 -27.75 18.50
N LYS A 135 12.34 -28.24 17.55
CA LYS A 135 13.26 -27.38 16.79
C LYS A 135 12.55 -26.30 15.96
N TYR A 136 11.26 -26.46 15.66
CA TYR A 136 10.47 -25.47 14.92
C TYR A 136 10.06 -24.28 15.80
N GLY A 137 9.68 -24.56 17.06
CA GLY A 137 9.19 -23.57 18.03
C GLY A 137 10.20 -22.50 18.44
N ARG A 138 11.48 -22.67 18.06
CA ARG A 138 12.54 -21.66 18.21
C ARG A 138 12.28 -20.42 17.35
N ILE A 139 11.76 -20.62 16.14
CA ILE A 139 11.63 -19.58 15.11
C ILE A 139 10.15 -19.36 14.74
N LEU A 140 9.35 -20.42 14.71
CA LEU A 140 7.97 -20.41 14.27
C LEU A 140 7.01 -20.37 15.47
N LYS A 141 6.21 -19.32 15.60
CA LYS A 141 5.35 -19.03 16.75
C LYS A 141 3.88 -18.87 16.36
N PHE A 142 2.96 -19.25 17.24
CA PHE A 142 1.53 -19.01 17.02
C PHE A 142 1.07 -17.80 17.82
N CYS A 143 0.27 -16.92 17.21
CA CYS A 143 -0.33 -15.80 17.93
C CYS A 143 -1.46 -16.24 18.84
N THR A 144 -2.16 -17.32 18.48
CA THR A 144 -3.31 -17.86 19.21
C THR A 144 -3.36 -19.39 19.11
N GLU A 145 -3.87 -20.03 20.16
CA GLU A 145 -4.11 -21.48 20.22
C GLU A 145 -5.07 -21.96 19.12
N ARG A 146 -6.03 -21.10 18.74
CA ARG A 146 -6.94 -21.37 17.62
C ARG A 146 -6.19 -21.49 16.30
N THR A 147 -5.29 -20.55 16.00
CA THR A 147 -4.49 -20.57 14.76
C THR A 147 -3.69 -21.87 14.67
N ARG A 148 -3.06 -22.26 15.78
CA ARG A 148 -2.32 -23.52 15.91
C ARG A 148 -3.20 -24.73 15.59
N THR A 149 -4.39 -24.79 16.19
CA THR A 149 -5.34 -25.89 16.01
C THR A 149 -5.84 -25.99 14.56
N GLU A 150 -6.21 -24.87 13.94
CA GLU A 150 -6.67 -24.84 12.54
C GLU A 150 -5.56 -25.30 11.57
N MET A 151 -4.34 -24.79 11.74
CA MET A 151 -3.20 -25.21 10.91
C MET A 151 -2.87 -26.71 11.08
N ARG A 152 -2.92 -27.22 12.31
CA ARG A 152 -2.74 -28.66 12.58
C ARG A 152 -3.79 -29.52 11.86
N ASN A 153 -5.04 -29.06 11.79
CA ASN A 153 -6.10 -29.77 11.07
C ASN A 153 -5.77 -29.90 9.58
N TYR A 154 -5.26 -28.84 8.95
CA TYR A 154 -4.82 -28.90 7.55
C TYR A 154 -3.68 -29.90 7.32
N TRP A 155 -2.62 -29.89 8.15
CA TRP A 155 -1.54 -30.89 8.03
C TRP A 155 -2.06 -32.31 8.25
N THR A 156 -3.02 -32.50 9.16
CA THR A 156 -3.69 -33.78 9.35
C THR A 156 -4.41 -34.23 8.08
N PHE A 157 -5.18 -33.34 7.45
CA PHE A 157 -5.84 -33.61 6.17
C PHE A 157 -4.85 -33.96 5.06
N TYR A 158 -3.72 -33.24 4.97
CA TYR A 158 -2.69 -33.50 3.97
C TYR A 158 -2.04 -34.88 4.16
N SER A 159 -1.69 -35.22 5.40
CA SER A 159 -1.05 -36.51 5.72
C SER A 159 -1.94 -37.73 5.44
N GLN A 160 -3.27 -37.57 5.56
CA GLN A 160 -4.25 -38.64 5.38
C GLN A 160 -4.77 -38.74 3.94
N PHE A 161 -4.45 -37.77 3.07
CA PHE A 161 -5.05 -37.64 1.75
C PHE A 161 -4.86 -38.90 0.88
N ASN A 162 -3.64 -39.46 0.86
CA ASN A 162 -3.33 -40.66 0.08
C ASN A 162 -4.10 -41.90 0.56
N GLY A 163 -4.55 -41.92 1.83
CA GLY A 163 -5.37 -42.99 2.42
C GLY A 163 -6.88 -42.79 2.30
N LEU A 164 -7.36 -41.71 1.66
CA LEU A 164 -8.80 -41.46 1.55
C LEU A 164 -9.53 -42.54 0.73
N PRO A 165 -10.81 -42.82 1.04
CA PRO A 165 -11.64 -43.72 0.22
C PRO A 165 -11.71 -43.27 -1.23
N GLU A 166 -11.72 -44.23 -2.16
CA GLU A 166 -11.70 -43.95 -3.61
C GLU A 166 -12.84 -43.04 -4.09
N HIS A 167 -14.04 -43.17 -3.53
CA HIS A 167 -15.17 -42.29 -3.89
C HIS A 167 -14.91 -40.82 -3.51
N ARG A 168 -14.21 -40.56 -2.41
CA ARG A 168 -13.87 -39.20 -1.95
C ARG A 168 -12.74 -38.63 -2.81
N LYS A 169 -11.70 -39.43 -3.11
CA LYS A 169 -10.63 -39.05 -4.06
C LYS A 169 -11.19 -38.71 -5.44
N ALA A 170 -12.10 -39.54 -5.97
CA ALA A 170 -12.77 -39.29 -7.25
C ALA A 170 -13.53 -37.95 -7.26
N LYS A 171 -14.19 -37.59 -6.14
CA LYS A 171 -14.87 -36.30 -5.99
C LYS A 171 -13.89 -35.11 -6.02
N VAL A 172 -12.76 -35.22 -5.33
CA VAL A 172 -11.72 -34.18 -5.35
C VAL A 172 -11.08 -34.07 -6.75
N GLN A 173 -10.77 -35.19 -7.40
CA GLN A 173 -10.26 -35.23 -8.78
C GLN A 173 -11.22 -34.57 -9.77
N ALA A 174 -12.53 -34.82 -9.63
CA ALA A 174 -13.56 -34.16 -10.44
C ALA A 174 -13.59 -32.65 -10.18
N ALA A 175 -13.44 -32.21 -8.93
CA ALA A 175 -13.38 -30.79 -8.58
C ALA A 175 -12.15 -30.09 -9.18
N PHE A 176 -10.96 -30.70 -9.11
CA PHE A 176 -9.74 -30.20 -9.75
C PHE A 176 -9.92 -30.09 -11.26
N SER A 177 -10.41 -31.16 -11.90
CA SER A 177 -10.62 -31.19 -13.35
C SER A 177 -11.62 -30.12 -13.80
N ALA A 178 -12.73 -29.94 -13.06
CA ALA A 178 -13.72 -28.91 -13.33
C ALA A 178 -13.19 -27.49 -13.08
N GLY A 179 -12.47 -27.27 -11.97
CA GLY A 179 -11.89 -25.98 -11.63
C GLY A 179 -10.86 -25.52 -12.65
N MET A 180 -9.94 -26.41 -13.02
CA MET A 180 -8.94 -26.15 -14.06
C MET A 180 -9.60 -25.88 -15.42
N LYS A 181 -10.58 -26.70 -15.83
CA LYS A 181 -11.29 -26.50 -17.12
C LYS A 181 -12.10 -25.20 -17.15
N ASN A 182 -12.79 -24.85 -16.06
CA ASN A 182 -13.59 -23.62 -15.99
C ASN A 182 -12.75 -22.33 -16.03
N ASN A 183 -11.47 -22.43 -15.62
CA ASN A 183 -10.52 -21.33 -15.61
C ASN A 183 -9.54 -21.37 -16.80
N GLN A 184 -9.66 -22.35 -17.72
CA GLN A 184 -8.95 -22.29 -19.00
C GLN A 184 -9.46 -21.09 -19.79
N MET A 185 -8.70 -20.00 -19.76
CA MET A 185 -8.97 -18.78 -20.51
C MET A 185 -8.62 -18.97 -21.99
N ALA A 186 -9.24 -19.97 -22.64
CA ALA A 186 -9.14 -20.13 -24.08
C ALA A 186 -9.48 -18.77 -24.74
N ASP A 187 -8.52 -18.22 -25.48
CA ASP A 187 -8.60 -16.98 -26.27
C ASP A 187 -8.39 -15.63 -25.54
N LYS A 188 -7.96 -15.57 -24.27
CA LYS A 188 -7.60 -14.29 -23.59
C LYS A 188 -6.15 -14.25 -23.13
N VAL A 189 -5.43 -13.19 -23.50
CA VAL A 189 -4.06 -12.92 -23.02
C VAL A 189 -4.10 -12.56 -21.54
N VAL A 190 -3.43 -13.34 -20.70
CA VAL A 190 -3.29 -13.08 -19.26
C VAL A 190 -2.11 -12.14 -19.04
N LEU A 191 -2.43 -10.88 -18.74
CA LEU A 191 -1.45 -9.81 -18.59
C LEU A 191 -0.84 -9.72 -17.18
N SER A 192 -1.46 -10.37 -16.19
CA SER A 192 -1.09 -10.21 -14.79
C SER A 192 0.32 -10.67 -14.47
N VAL A 193 0.82 -11.72 -15.12
CA VAL A 193 2.18 -12.25 -14.86
C VAL A 193 3.26 -11.45 -15.59
N GLY A 194 2.97 -10.94 -16.79
CA GLY A 194 3.93 -10.18 -17.60
C GLY A 194 4.47 -8.93 -16.89
N ARG A 195 3.71 -8.35 -15.96
CA ARG A 195 4.15 -7.21 -15.13
C ARG A 195 5.40 -7.51 -14.29
N ALA A 196 5.61 -8.77 -13.90
CA ALA A 196 6.75 -9.19 -13.09
C ALA A 196 8.11 -9.05 -13.80
N ALA A 197 8.09 -8.79 -15.13
CA ALA A 197 9.28 -8.47 -15.91
C ALA A 197 9.62 -6.97 -15.97
N GLY A 198 8.81 -6.10 -15.35
CA GLY A 198 9.06 -4.67 -15.21
C GLY A 198 9.29 -4.00 -16.56
N PRO A 199 10.46 -3.37 -16.82
CA PRO A 199 10.73 -2.71 -18.11
C PRO A 199 10.66 -3.62 -19.33
N LEU A 200 10.74 -4.94 -19.14
CA LEU A 200 10.66 -5.96 -20.19
C LEU A 200 9.29 -6.62 -20.29
N PHE A 201 8.25 -6.02 -19.70
CA PHE A 201 6.89 -6.59 -19.70
C PHE A 201 6.39 -6.95 -21.11
N VAL A 202 6.72 -6.16 -22.13
CA VAL A 202 6.32 -6.41 -23.52
C VAL A 202 6.87 -7.74 -24.03
N ASP A 203 8.14 -8.05 -23.72
CA ASP A 203 8.78 -9.32 -24.10
C ASP A 203 8.21 -10.50 -23.31
N ALA A 204 7.77 -10.26 -22.07
CA ALA A 204 7.26 -11.28 -21.17
C ALA A 204 5.78 -11.64 -21.39
N MET A 205 4.97 -10.75 -21.98
CA MET A 205 3.52 -10.90 -22.09
C MET A 205 3.08 -12.23 -22.74
N THR A 206 3.54 -12.51 -23.97
CA THR A 206 3.13 -13.72 -24.69
C THR A 206 3.68 -15.00 -24.05
N PRO A 207 4.99 -15.08 -23.69
CA PRO A 207 5.53 -16.25 -23.01
C PRO A 207 4.82 -16.57 -21.70
N THR A 208 4.61 -15.57 -20.83
CA THR A 208 3.97 -15.79 -19.52
C THR A 208 2.49 -16.14 -19.65
N SER A 209 1.74 -15.54 -20.60
CA SER A 209 0.36 -15.95 -20.87
C SER A 209 0.26 -17.38 -21.41
N THR A 210 1.26 -17.82 -22.17
CA THR A 210 1.32 -19.19 -22.70
C THR A 210 1.65 -20.18 -21.58
N HIS A 211 2.61 -19.82 -20.71
CA HIS A 211 2.90 -20.56 -19.48
C HIS A 211 1.66 -20.73 -18.60
N PHE A 212 0.94 -19.63 -18.33
CA PHE A 212 -0.29 -19.64 -17.55
C PHE A 212 -1.29 -20.68 -18.09
N THR A 213 -1.50 -20.66 -19.41
CA THR A 213 -2.40 -21.62 -20.08
C THR A 213 -1.91 -23.06 -19.94
N HIS A 214 -0.59 -23.28 -20.05
CA HIS A 214 0.03 -24.58 -19.84
C HIS A 214 -0.14 -25.08 -18.40
N PHE A 215 0.14 -24.25 -17.40
CA PHE A 215 -0.01 -24.56 -15.98
C PHE A 215 -1.46 -24.93 -15.66
N TRP A 216 -2.44 -24.12 -16.05
CA TRP A 216 -3.86 -24.40 -15.81
C TRP A 216 -4.40 -25.60 -16.60
N ARG A 217 -3.72 -26.02 -17.67
CA ARG A 217 -4.07 -27.22 -18.44
C ARG A 217 -3.48 -28.50 -17.86
N THR A 218 -2.26 -28.43 -17.32
CA THR A 218 -1.49 -29.61 -16.91
C THR A 218 -1.41 -29.78 -15.40
N GLY A 219 -1.58 -28.69 -14.65
CA GLY A 219 -1.41 -28.60 -13.21
C GLY A 219 0.06 -28.60 -12.73
N ILE A 220 1.02 -28.44 -13.64
CA ILE A 220 2.46 -28.36 -13.30
C ILE A 220 3.12 -27.17 -14.01
N ASN A 221 4.13 -26.58 -13.40
CA ASN A 221 4.83 -25.41 -13.96
C ASN A 221 5.93 -25.80 -14.97
N SER A 222 6.50 -27.01 -14.87
CA SER A 222 7.51 -27.45 -15.84
C SER A 222 6.90 -27.61 -17.24
N VAL A 223 7.65 -27.16 -18.24
CA VAL A 223 7.31 -27.33 -19.66
C VAL A 223 8.02 -28.53 -20.31
N ASP A 224 8.92 -29.20 -19.60
CA ASP A 224 9.52 -30.46 -20.08
C ASP A 224 8.48 -31.58 -20.02
N PRO A 225 8.14 -32.23 -21.15
CA PRO A 225 7.21 -33.36 -21.17
C PRO A 225 7.58 -34.50 -20.20
N LYS A 226 8.87 -34.70 -19.89
CA LYS A 226 9.35 -35.74 -18.96
C LYS A 226 8.98 -35.46 -17.52
N ASP A 227 8.86 -34.18 -17.14
CA ASP A 227 8.45 -33.81 -15.78
C ASP A 227 6.98 -34.09 -15.53
N ARG A 228 6.18 -34.14 -16.59
CA ARG A 228 4.76 -34.49 -16.54
C ARG A 228 4.51 -35.99 -16.35
N GLU A 229 5.41 -36.82 -16.85
CA GLU A 229 5.28 -38.27 -16.75
C GLU A 229 5.31 -38.69 -15.27
N GLY A 230 4.25 -39.36 -14.81
CA GLY A 230 4.09 -39.80 -13.41
C GLY A 230 3.58 -38.73 -12.42
N ALA A 231 3.41 -37.47 -12.83
CA ALA A 231 2.83 -36.41 -11.99
C ALA A 231 1.29 -36.50 -11.97
N THR A 232 0.75 -37.50 -11.28
CA THR A 232 -0.70 -37.80 -11.25
C THR A 232 -1.32 -37.70 -9.87
N HIS A 233 -0.53 -37.53 -8.81
CA HIS A 233 -1.04 -37.45 -7.44
C HIS A 233 -1.50 -36.02 -7.16
N ILE A 234 -2.76 -35.82 -6.75
CA ILE A 234 -3.23 -34.49 -6.35
C ILE A 234 -2.39 -33.99 -5.18
N ASN A 235 -1.91 -32.75 -5.28
CA ASN A 235 -1.28 -32.06 -4.17
C ASN A 235 -2.37 -31.63 -3.16
N PRO A 236 -2.43 -32.24 -1.96
CA PRO A 236 -3.49 -31.94 -1.00
C PRO A 236 -3.44 -30.51 -0.46
N THR A 237 -2.30 -29.81 -0.59
CA THR A 237 -2.19 -28.42 -0.14
C THR A 237 -3.05 -27.46 -0.97
N PHE A 238 -3.48 -27.85 -2.17
CA PHE A 238 -4.43 -27.09 -2.99
C PHE A 238 -5.88 -27.57 -2.86
N ALA A 239 -6.11 -28.67 -2.12
CA ALA A 239 -7.40 -29.35 -2.05
C ALA A 239 -8.28 -28.86 -0.89
N TYR A 240 -7.71 -28.15 0.09
CA TYR A 240 -8.39 -27.70 1.30
C TYR A 240 -8.16 -26.20 1.51
N SER A 241 -9.24 -25.45 1.73
CA SER A 241 -9.24 -24.03 2.10
C SER A 241 -10.21 -23.78 3.26
N ALA A 242 -10.33 -22.54 3.74
CA ALA A 242 -11.36 -22.18 4.72
C ALA A 242 -12.79 -22.40 4.20
N SER A 243 -12.98 -22.46 2.88
CA SER A 243 -14.30 -22.55 2.23
C SER A 243 -14.85 -23.97 2.16
N LYS A 244 -14.06 -24.92 1.63
CA LYS A 244 -14.44 -26.33 1.43
C LYS A 244 -13.26 -27.21 1.01
N GLU A 245 -13.50 -28.52 0.99
CA GLU A 245 -12.70 -29.52 0.26
C GLU A 245 -13.03 -29.48 -1.24
N GLY A 246 -12.01 -29.54 -2.09
CA GLY A 246 -12.14 -29.56 -3.54
C GLY A 246 -11.10 -28.68 -4.23
N PHE A 247 -11.54 -27.72 -5.03
CA PHE A 247 -10.66 -26.82 -5.77
C PHE A 247 -11.25 -25.41 -5.82
N ASP A 248 -10.71 -24.50 -4.99
CA ASP A 248 -11.11 -23.08 -4.91
C ASP A 248 -9.95 -22.12 -5.18
N VAL A 249 -8.84 -22.63 -5.73
CA VAL A 249 -7.68 -21.81 -6.09
C VAL A 249 -8.12 -20.63 -6.97
N HIS A 250 -7.65 -19.44 -6.61
CA HIS A 250 -7.96 -18.22 -7.33
C HIS A 250 -7.59 -18.36 -8.81
N TYR A 251 -8.49 -17.94 -9.70
CA TYR A 251 -8.33 -18.14 -11.15
C TYR A 251 -7.13 -17.41 -11.76
N GLY A 252 -6.53 -16.46 -11.03
CA GLY A 252 -5.32 -15.74 -11.45
C GLY A 252 -4.01 -16.33 -10.93
N THR A 253 -4.04 -17.49 -10.27
CA THR A 253 -2.83 -18.12 -9.70
C THR A 253 -1.87 -18.60 -10.78
N ASP A 254 -0.60 -18.18 -10.66
CA ASP A 254 0.56 -18.64 -11.44
C ASP A 254 1.82 -18.36 -10.60
N CYS A 255 2.73 -19.33 -10.49
CA CYS A 255 3.95 -19.17 -9.70
C CYS A 255 4.87 -18.07 -10.24
N LEU A 256 4.91 -17.84 -11.55
CA LEU A 256 5.84 -16.90 -12.17
C LEU A 256 5.58 -15.46 -11.72
N GLY A 257 4.33 -15.12 -11.36
CA GLY A 257 3.99 -13.81 -10.81
C GLY A 257 4.65 -13.52 -9.46
N ALA A 258 5.07 -14.55 -8.72
CA ALA A 258 5.73 -14.44 -7.42
C ALA A 258 7.25 -14.26 -7.51
N PHE A 259 7.82 -14.12 -8.72
CA PHE A 259 9.26 -13.94 -8.93
C PHE A 259 9.52 -12.75 -9.86
N PRO A 260 10.61 -11.99 -9.66
CA PRO A 260 11.09 -11.04 -10.66
C PRO A 260 11.51 -11.78 -11.93
N LEU A 261 10.89 -11.44 -13.07
CA LEU A 261 11.12 -12.12 -14.34
C LEU A 261 12.03 -11.34 -15.29
N THR A 262 12.41 -10.10 -14.99
CA THR A 262 13.31 -9.29 -15.82
C THR A 262 14.58 -10.05 -16.24
N PRO A 263 15.25 -10.82 -15.35
CA PRO A 263 16.42 -11.65 -15.72
C PRO A 263 16.17 -12.65 -16.85
N ALA A 264 14.95 -13.18 -16.98
CA ALA A 264 14.61 -14.17 -18.01
C ALA A 264 14.53 -13.59 -19.42
N PHE A 265 14.42 -12.26 -19.53
CA PHE A 265 14.19 -11.58 -20.80
C PHE A 265 15.33 -10.68 -21.22
N THR A 266 16.48 -10.63 -20.52
CA THR A 266 17.65 -9.78 -20.85
C THR A 266 18.99 -10.52 -20.73
N CYS A 267 20.06 -9.92 -21.26
CA CYS A 267 21.40 -10.49 -21.20
C CYS A 267 22.10 -10.08 -19.90
N LEU A 268 22.47 -11.07 -19.09
CA LEU A 268 23.28 -10.90 -17.87
C LEU A 268 24.75 -11.24 -18.12
N LYS A 269 25.66 -10.63 -17.34
CA LYS A 269 27.09 -10.97 -17.37
C LYS A 269 27.35 -12.42 -16.95
N ALA A 270 26.67 -12.85 -15.90
CA ALA A 270 26.65 -14.23 -15.43
C ALA A 270 25.26 -14.82 -15.75
N SER A 271 25.15 -15.50 -16.89
CA SER A 271 23.90 -16.16 -17.27
C SER A 271 23.86 -17.57 -16.71
N PRO A 272 22.75 -18.03 -16.09
CA PRO A 272 22.49 -19.46 -16.02
C PRO A 272 22.47 -20.04 -17.46
N ALA A 273 22.81 -21.32 -17.61
CA ALA A 273 22.89 -21.99 -18.91
C ALA A 273 21.57 -21.78 -19.69
N ALA A 274 21.56 -20.82 -20.61
CA ALA A 274 20.34 -20.27 -21.17
C ALA A 274 19.77 -21.24 -22.21
N THR A 275 18.56 -21.74 -21.95
CA THR A 275 17.68 -22.22 -23.01
C THR A 275 17.24 -21.01 -23.85
N THR A 276 17.16 -21.16 -25.16
CA THR A 276 16.64 -20.12 -26.07
C THR A 276 15.11 -20.04 -26.04
N GLU A 277 14.44 -20.97 -25.38
CA GLU A 277 12.97 -21.03 -25.27
C GLU A 277 12.49 -20.13 -24.11
N PRO A 278 11.73 -19.05 -24.37
CA PRO A 278 11.41 -18.04 -23.37
C PRO A 278 10.64 -18.55 -22.15
N ILE A 279 9.74 -19.54 -22.32
CA ILE A 279 8.93 -20.06 -21.22
C ILE A 279 9.80 -20.87 -20.26
N ALA A 280 10.57 -21.81 -20.79
CA ALA A 280 11.52 -22.62 -20.03
C ALA A 280 12.56 -21.73 -19.32
N ASN A 281 13.01 -20.64 -19.96
CA ASN A 281 13.92 -19.70 -19.31
C ASN A 281 13.27 -18.98 -18.12
N ALA A 282 12.02 -18.53 -18.26
CA ALA A 282 11.28 -17.89 -17.16
C ALA A 282 11.09 -18.84 -15.96
N VAL A 283 10.73 -20.10 -16.22
CA VAL A 283 10.60 -21.14 -15.18
C VAL A 283 11.95 -21.43 -14.52
N ALA A 284 13.02 -21.54 -15.30
CA ALA A 284 14.37 -21.79 -14.76
C ALA A 284 14.85 -20.63 -13.86
N ILE A 285 14.61 -19.38 -14.26
CA ILE A 285 14.93 -18.19 -13.46
C ILE A 285 14.12 -18.14 -12.17
N ALA A 286 12.83 -18.49 -12.21
CA ALA A 286 11.99 -18.56 -11.01
C ALA A 286 12.49 -19.65 -10.03
N LYS A 287 12.81 -20.86 -10.55
CA LYS A 287 13.39 -21.95 -9.77
C LYS A 287 14.73 -21.57 -9.13
N LEU A 288 15.62 -20.94 -9.88
CA LEU A 288 16.93 -20.49 -9.37
C LEU A 288 16.77 -19.48 -8.23
N GLN A 289 15.88 -18.50 -8.40
CA GLN A 289 15.60 -17.53 -7.33
C GLN A 289 15.00 -18.20 -6.10
N PHE A 290 14.04 -19.11 -6.27
CA PHE A 290 13.50 -19.89 -5.16
C PHE A 290 14.58 -20.67 -4.42
N GLU A 291 15.48 -21.34 -5.13
CA GLU A 291 16.65 -22.04 -4.56
C GLU A 291 17.54 -21.11 -3.74
N GLN A 292 17.91 -19.95 -4.30
CA GLN A 292 18.73 -18.97 -3.61
C GLN A 292 18.07 -18.45 -2.33
N TRP A 293 16.77 -18.19 -2.36
CA TRP A 293 16.05 -17.71 -1.18
C TRP A 293 15.87 -18.80 -0.13
N CYS A 294 15.60 -20.03 -0.55
CA CYS A 294 15.60 -21.20 0.33
C CYS A 294 16.96 -21.41 0.99
N SER A 295 18.05 -21.24 0.24
CA SER A 295 19.42 -21.34 0.77
C SER A 295 19.69 -20.26 1.81
N ALA A 296 19.34 -19.00 1.54
CA ALA A 296 19.51 -17.90 2.50
C ALA A 296 18.72 -18.17 3.79
N PHE A 297 17.47 -18.63 3.68
CA PHE A 297 16.67 -19.03 4.85
C PHE A 297 17.35 -20.15 5.64
N LYS A 298 17.80 -21.23 4.97
CA LYS A 298 18.50 -22.35 5.61
C LYS A 298 19.74 -21.87 6.38
N THR A 299 20.54 -20.98 5.80
CA THR A 299 21.71 -20.40 6.49
C THR A 299 21.32 -19.64 7.75
N VAL A 300 20.28 -18.80 7.68
CA VAL A 300 19.81 -18.00 8.82
C VAL A 300 19.27 -18.88 9.95
N VAL A 301 18.46 -19.89 9.65
CA VAL A 301 17.82 -20.73 10.68
C VAL A 301 18.76 -21.74 11.33
N ASN A 302 19.81 -22.15 10.63
CA ASN A 302 20.82 -23.07 11.13
C ASN A 302 21.97 -22.38 11.88
N ALA A 303 21.95 -21.05 12.00
CA ALA A 303 22.92 -20.32 12.81
C ALA A 303 22.78 -20.66 14.31
N ASP A 304 23.88 -20.55 15.06
CA ASP A 304 23.90 -20.82 16.51
C ASP A 304 22.91 -19.93 17.27
N ASP A 305 22.73 -18.68 16.83
CA ASP A 305 21.75 -17.70 17.33
C ASP A 305 20.92 -17.19 16.13
N PRO A 306 19.84 -17.88 15.71
CA PRO A 306 19.01 -17.50 14.60
C PRO A 306 18.19 -16.28 15.01
N ARG A 307 18.59 -15.11 14.53
CA ARG A 307 17.95 -13.83 14.79
C ARG A 307 16.70 -13.61 13.94
N LEU A 308 15.86 -14.63 13.86
CA LEU A 308 14.65 -14.68 13.05
C LEU A 308 13.49 -15.24 13.89
N VAL A 309 12.35 -14.55 13.87
CA VAL A 309 11.08 -15.03 14.41
C VAL A 309 9.99 -14.82 13.38
N ILE A 310 9.09 -15.80 13.23
CA ILE A 310 7.93 -15.74 12.35
C ILE A 310 6.71 -16.18 13.16
N ARG A 311 5.78 -15.26 13.40
CA ARG A 311 4.53 -15.45 14.14
C ARG A 311 3.36 -15.49 13.17
N VAL A 312 2.36 -16.33 13.41
CA VAL A 312 1.19 -16.43 12.53
C VAL A 312 -0.14 -16.31 13.28
N PHE A 313 -1.08 -15.59 12.67
CA PHE A 313 -2.46 -15.44 13.11
C PHE A 313 -3.44 -15.69 11.95
N ALA A 314 -4.40 -16.59 12.15
CA ALA A 314 -5.49 -16.81 11.21
C ALA A 314 -6.73 -15.99 11.61
N GLY A 315 -7.09 -15.00 10.80
CA GLY A 315 -8.28 -14.16 11.02
C GLY A 315 -8.29 -12.85 10.23
N ASP A 316 -9.26 -11.99 10.55
CA ASP A 316 -9.45 -10.69 9.91
C ASP A 316 -8.37 -9.68 10.32
N ALA A 317 -7.81 -8.99 9.33
CA ALA A 317 -6.72 -8.04 9.56
C ALA A 317 -7.13 -6.82 10.40
N LEU A 318 -8.36 -6.31 10.26
CA LEU A 318 -8.83 -5.17 11.05
C LEU A 318 -9.06 -5.57 12.50
N ALA A 319 -9.63 -6.77 12.71
CA ALA A 319 -9.80 -7.35 14.05
C ALA A 319 -8.46 -7.60 14.73
N PHE A 320 -7.49 -8.19 14.02
CA PHE A 320 -6.16 -8.47 14.54
C PHE A 320 -5.42 -7.20 14.96
N CYS A 321 -5.41 -6.17 14.10
CA CYS A 321 -4.82 -4.87 14.46
C CYS A 321 -5.50 -4.23 15.67
N SER A 322 -6.83 -4.34 15.77
CA SER A 322 -7.58 -3.85 16.93
C SER A 322 -7.21 -4.60 18.22
N ALA A 323 -7.00 -5.92 18.13
CA ALA A 323 -6.57 -6.74 19.25
C ALA A 323 -5.12 -6.41 19.67
N LEU A 324 -4.19 -6.23 18.71
CA LEU A 324 -2.81 -5.81 19.00
C LEU A 324 -2.77 -4.46 19.71
N LYS A 325 -3.58 -3.50 19.24
CA LYS A 325 -3.73 -2.19 19.90
C LYS A 325 -4.28 -2.33 21.31
N TYR A 326 -5.33 -3.13 21.48
CA TYR A 326 -5.91 -3.42 22.80
C TYR A 326 -4.88 -4.04 23.76
N TYR A 327 -4.09 -5.00 23.29
CA TYR A 327 -3.01 -5.63 24.06
C TYR A 327 -1.96 -4.60 24.47
N SER A 328 -1.53 -3.75 23.53
CA SER A 328 -0.57 -2.68 23.81
C SER A 328 -1.06 -1.65 24.82
N GLU A 329 -2.36 -1.33 24.84
CA GLU A 329 -2.92 -0.31 25.73
C GLU A 329 -3.32 -0.88 27.10
N SER A 330 -3.79 -2.13 27.15
CA SER A 330 -4.25 -2.78 28.39
C SER A 330 -3.14 -3.48 29.16
N GLY A 331 -2.05 -3.87 28.50
CA GLY A 331 -0.99 -4.70 29.09
C GLY A 331 -1.44 -6.13 29.46
N SER A 332 -2.64 -6.55 29.06
CA SER A 332 -3.24 -7.82 29.48
C SER A 332 -3.37 -8.79 28.31
N SER A 333 -2.79 -10.00 28.44
CA SER A 333 -2.89 -11.08 27.46
C SER A 333 -4.25 -11.81 27.47
N VAL A 334 -5.20 -11.37 28.30
CA VAL A 334 -6.56 -11.94 28.41
C VAL A 334 -7.37 -11.72 27.12
N ALA A 335 -8.42 -12.53 26.92
CA ALA A 335 -9.34 -12.44 25.78
C ALA A 335 -9.75 -10.99 25.47
N THR A 336 -9.42 -10.56 24.25
CA THR A 336 -9.71 -9.22 23.75
C THR A 336 -11.19 -9.10 23.35
N PRO A 337 -11.80 -7.89 23.38
CA PRO A 337 -13.16 -7.67 22.88
C PRO A 337 -13.24 -7.64 21.33
N ALA A 338 -12.33 -8.35 20.64
CA ALA A 338 -12.24 -8.42 19.20
C ALA A 338 -12.55 -9.83 18.73
N TYR A 339 -13.62 -9.98 17.95
CA TYR A 339 -13.94 -11.23 17.27
C TYR A 339 -12.94 -11.49 16.16
N SER A 340 -12.53 -12.74 15.99
CA SER A 340 -11.45 -13.15 15.10
C SER A 340 -11.65 -12.80 13.62
N ALA A 341 -12.89 -12.88 13.12
CA ALA A 341 -13.23 -12.79 11.70
C ALA A 341 -14.76 -12.67 11.52
N PRO A 342 -15.24 -12.21 10.35
CA PRO A 342 -16.66 -12.29 10.01
C PRO A 342 -17.16 -13.75 10.05
N TRP A 343 -18.44 -13.96 10.39
CA TRP A 343 -19.05 -15.30 10.48
C TRP A 343 -18.55 -16.19 11.62
N ARG A 344 -17.84 -15.62 12.60
CA ARG A 344 -17.27 -16.31 13.76
C ARG A 344 -17.71 -15.66 15.07
N ALA A 345 -17.90 -16.48 16.10
CA ALA A 345 -18.30 -16.03 17.45
C ALA A 345 -17.13 -16.01 18.45
N ASP A 346 -15.93 -16.47 18.06
CA ASP A 346 -14.79 -16.54 18.95
C ASP A 346 -14.01 -15.21 19.03
N LEU A 347 -13.57 -14.90 20.26
CA LEU A 347 -12.76 -13.73 20.59
C LEU A 347 -11.28 -14.05 20.46
N ILE A 348 -10.49 -13.08 20.00
CA ILE A 348 -9.04 -13.19 19.91
C ILE A 348 -8.46 -13.27 21.32
N THR A 349 -7.88 -14.43 21.62
CA THR A 349 -7.17 -14.73 22.86
C THR A 349 -5.74 -15.11 22.52
N TRP A 350 -4.78 -14.38 23.09
CA TRP A 350 -3.35 -14.58 22.83
C TRP A 350 -2.88 -15.94 23.33
N ASP A 351 -1.91 -16.54 22.63
CA ASP A 351 -1.33 -17.83 23.02
C ASP A 351 -0.66 -17.76 24.39
N SER A 352 -1.08 -18.61 25.32
CA SER A 352 -0.43 -18.77 26.62
C SER A 352 0.95 -19.42 26.43
N GLY A 353 2.00 -18.66 26.69
CA GLY A 353 3.38 -19.09 26.51
C GLY A 353 4.20 -18.17 25.61
N ASP A 354 3.79 -17.96 24.36
CA ASP A 354 4.53 -17.05 23.46
C ASP A 354 4.18 -15.55 23.66
N TYR A 355 3.11 -15.27 24.42
CA TYR A 355 2.63 -13.92 24.79
C TYR A 355 2.58 -13.67 26.31
N ASP A 356 3.20 -14.55 27.11
CA ASP A 356 3.32 -14.38 28.55
C ASP A 356 4.36 -13.30 28.91
N GLU A 357 4.28 -12.77 30.12
CA GLU A 357 5.31 -11.86 30.63
C GLU A 357 6.68 -12.55 30.73
N GLY A 358 7.74 -11.87 30.30
CA GLY A 358 9.12 -12.37 30.40
C GLY A 358 9.58 -13.27 29.25
N VAL A 359 8.77 -13.49 28.23
CA VAL A 359 9.13 -14.27 27.04
C VAL A 359 10.20 -13.56 26.21
N SER A 360 11.16 -14.34 25.67
CA SER A 360 12.21 -13.84 24.79
C SER A 360 12.21 -14.56 23.43
N PRO A 361 12.11 -13.83 22.31
CA PRO A 361 11.83 -12.40 22.22
C PRO A 361 10.36 -12.09 22.53
N ALA A 362 10.12 -10.98 23.23
CA ALA A 362 8.78 -10.50 23.54
C ALA A 362 7.97 -10.24 22.24
N PRO A 363 6.66 -10.53 22.23
CA PRO A 363 5.83 -10.28 21.05
C PRO A 363 5.80 -8.79 20.71
N PRO A 364 5.97 -8.42 19.43
CA PRO A 364 5.95 -7.02 19.03
C PRO A 364 4.53 -6.45 19.13
N MET A 365 4.41 -5.30 19.79
CA MET A 365 3.17 -4.51 19.88
C MET A 365 3.20 -3.24 19.00
N ALA A 366 4.40 -2.88 18.54
CA ALA A 366 4.64 -1.82 17.57
C ALA A 366 5.62 -2.32 16.51
N PHE A 367 5.43 -1.86 15.28
CA PHE A 367 6.09 -2.39 14.09
C PHE A 367 6.85 -1.29 13.37
N ASP A 368 8.09 -1.56 12.96
CA ASP A 368 8.86 -0.65 12.11
C ASP A 368 8.32 -0.69 10.68
N VAL A 369 7.82 -1.85 10.22
CA VAL A 369 7.23 -2.01 8.89
C VAL A 369 5.88 -2.68 8.98
N ILE A 370 4.88 -2.14 8.31
CA ILE A 370 3.58 -2.78 8.11
C ILE A 370 3.36 -2.89 6.60
N ASP A 371 3.17 -4.09 6.09
CA ASP A 371 2.79 -4.34 4.69
C ASP A 371 1.38 -4.91 4.65
N THR A 372 0.51 -4.33 3.82
CA THR A 372 -0.91 -4.72 3.77
C THR A 372 -1.28 -5.45 2.49
N SER A 373 -0.32 -5.88 1.68
CA SER A 373 -0.59 -6.51 0.37
C SER A 373 -1.60 -5.67 -0.43
N ASN A 374 -2.46 -6.31 -1.21
CA ASN A 374 -3.57 -5.69 -1.93
C ASN A 374 -4.86 -5.53 -1.10
N LEU A 375 -4.79 -5.52 0.24
CA LEU A 375 -5.98 -5.40 1.10
C LEU A 375 -6.74 -4.08 0.91
N THR A 376 -6.15 -3.06 0.29
CA THR A 376 -6.87 -1.83 -0.08
C THR A 376 -8.11 -2.14 -0.92
N ASP A 377 -8.01 -3.12 -1.84
CA ASP A 377 -9.11 -3.56 -2.71
C ASP A 377 -10.21 -4.31 -1.96
N HIS A 378 -9.93 -4.77 -0.73
CA HIS A 378 -10.79 -5.65 0.04
C HIS A 378 -11.37 -4.99 1.29
N LEU A 379 -10.61 -4.11 1.93
CA LEU A 379 -10.91 -3.51 3.23
C LEU A 379 -11.05 -1.97 3.16
N GLY A 380 -10.63 -1.35 2.05
CA GLY A 380 -10.61 0.11 1.89
C GLY A 380 -9.43 0.79 2.60
N LEU A 381 -8.82 1.77 1.92
CA LEU A 381 -7.61 2.47 2.39
C LEU A 381 -7.80 3.09 3.78
N LEU A 382 -8.89 3.82 4.02
CA LEU A 382 -9.06 4.55 5.27
C LEU A 382 -9.29 3.65 6.49
N ASN A 383 -9.89 2.47 6.31
CA ASN A 383 -9.97 1.46 7.38
C ASN A 383 -8.57 0.95 7.76
N ILE A 384 -7.75 0.66 6.74
CA ILE A 384 -6.36 0.24 6.92
C ILE A 384 -5.55 1.31 7.66
N LEU A 385 -5.61 2.58 7.21
CA LEU A 385 -4.87 3.67 7.85
C LEU A 385 -5.28 3.85 9.32
N ALA A 386 -6.58 3.76 9.63
CA ALA A 386 -7.10 3.91 10.99
C ALA A 386 -6.59 2.85 11.97
N VAL A 387 -6.50 1.57 11.55
CA VAL A 387 -6.06 0.48 12.45
C VAL A 387 -4.55 0.28 12.48
N THR A 388 -3.82 0.67 11.43
CA THR A 388 -2.37 0.46 11.32
C THR A 388 -1.54 1.62 11.86
N ARG A 389 -2.03 2.87 11.78
CA ARG A 389 -1.27 4.04 12.26
C ARG A 389 -0.86 3.95 13.74
N PRO A 390 -1.70 3.48 14.67
CA PRO A 390 -1.31 3.28 16.08
C PRO A 390 -0.23 2.22 16.29
N LEU A 391 -0.17 1.22 15.41
CA LEU A 391 0.76 0.11 15.50
C LEU A 391 2.11 0.43 14.85
N LEU A 392 2.20 1.50 14.06
CA LEU A 392 3.44 1.93 13.43
C LEU A 392 4.34 2.63 14.45
N THR A 393 5.52 2.07 14.67
CA THR A 393 6.55 2.62 15.56
C THR A 393 6.86 4.06 15.15
N ARG A 394 6.92 4.97 16.13
CA ARG A 394 7.22 6.39 15.86
C ARG A 394 8.73 6.59 15.67
N ARG A 395 9.22 6.24 14.48
CA ARG A 395 10.61 6.43 14.00
C ARG A 395 10.60 6.93 12.56
N ALA A 396 11.66 7.60 12.14
CA ALA A 396 11.78 8.11 10.76
C ALA A 396 11.91 6.97 9.72
N SER A 397 12.45 5.82 10.13
CA SER A 397 12.58 4.63 9.29
C SER A 397 11.25 3.92 9.06
N SER A 398 10.27 4.12 9.94
CA SER A 398 9.05 3.34 9.92
C SER A 398 8.23 3.58 8.66
N THR A 399 7.71 2.51 8.05
CA THR A 399 6.95 2.57 6.80
C THR A 399 5.71 1.71 6.87
N LEU A 400 4.57 2.27 6.47
CA LEU A 400 3.38 1.50 6.09
C LEU A 400 3.36 1.37 4.56
N TYR A 401 3.17 0.17 4.04
CA TYR A 401 2.98 -0.09 2.62
C TYR A 401 1.56 -0.55 2.35
N THR A 402 0.91 0.12 1.39
CA THR A 402 -0.42 -0.28 0.89
C THR A 402 -0.33 -0.57 -0.61
N GLU A 403 -1.00 -1.62 -1.07
CA GLU A 403 -1.16 -1.90 -2.50
C GLU A 403 -2.63 -1.96 -2.91
N ALA A 404 -2.89 -1.69 -4.19
CA ALA A 404 -4.14 -1.94 -4.89
C ALA A 404 -3.83 -2.56 -6.26
N LEU A 405 -4.67 -3.49 -6.72
CA LEU A 405 -4.63 -4.08 -8.05
C LEU A 405 -5.83 -3.66 -8.89
N LEU A 406 -6.92 -3.19 -8.28
CA LEU A 406 -8.10 -2.75 -8.99
C LEU A 406 -7.95 -1.27 -9.40
N PRO A 407 -8.22 -0.92 -10.66
CA PRO A 407 -8.15 0.47 -11.09
C PRO A 407 -9.23 1.26 -10.37
N LEU A 408 -8.80 2.38 -9.80
CA LEU A 408 -9.66 3.19 -8.97
C LEU A 408 -10.36 4.26 -9.80
N GLY A 409 -11.42 3.83 -10.48
CA GLY A 409 -12.24 4.67 -11.36
C GLY A 409 -11.63 4.87 -12.76
N PRO A 410 -12.26 5.71 -13.61
CA PRO A 410 -11.87 5.86 -15.02
C PRO A 410 -10.47 6.46 -15.23
N HIS A 411 -9.92 7.14 -14.21
CA HIS A 411 -8.59 7.76 -14.26
C HIS A 411 -7.68 7.26 -13.12
N ALA A 412 -7.54 5.93 -12.98
CA ALA A 412 -6.71 5.28 -11.96
C ALA A 412 -5.31 5.91 -11.81
N ILE A 413 -4.70 6.35 -12.92
CA ILE A 413 -3.39 7.01 -12.92
C ILE A 413 -3.38 8.31 -12.12
N SER A 414 -4.41 9.16 -12.19
CA SER A 414 -4.37 10.55 -11.69
C SER A 414 -5.31 10.85 -10.51
N ARG A 415 -6.02 9.84 -9.97
CA ARG A 415 -7.08 10.01 -8.97
C ARG A 415 -6.83 9.31 -7.64
N PHE A 416 -5.57 8.94 -7.35
CA PHE A 416 -5.19 8.36 -6.06
C PHE A 416 -5.72 9.17 -4.86
N ALA A 417 -5.61 10.51 -4.89
CA ALA A 417 -6.10 11.39 -3.82
C ALA A 417 -7.62 11.29 -3.55
N GLU A 418 -8.42 10.83 -4.51
CA GLU A 418 -9.87 10.66 -4.32
C GLU A 418 -10.20 9.59 -3.26
N HIS A 419 -9.29 8.63 -3.00
CA HIS A 419 -9.44 7.54 -2.01
C HIS A 419 -9.35 7.98 -0.57
N LEU A 420 -8.71 9.13 -0.32
CA LEU A 420 -8.62 9.68 1.03
C LEU A 420 -9.91 10.37 1.45
N CYS A 421 -10.90 10.48 0.56
CA CYS A 421 -12.17 11.14 0.80
C CYS A 421 -12.02 12.60 1.30
N GLY A 422 -10.87 13.23 1.09
CA GLY A 422 -10.56 14.56 1.61
C GLY A 422 -9.38 15.17 0.87
N ASP A 423 -9.02 16.40 1.21
CA ASP A 423 -7.77 16.99 0.72
C ASP A 423 -6.57 16.14 1.17
N LEU A 424 -5.68 15.79 0.24
CA LEU A 424 -4.54 14.89 0.48
C LEU A 424 -3.69 15.39 1.66
N ASN A 425 -3.30 16.67 1.63
CA ASN A 425 -2.47 17.26 2.68
C ASN A 425 -3.23 17.35 4.00
N GLY A 426 -4.51 17.73 3.99
CA GLY A 426 -5.37 17.75 5.18
C GLY A 426 -5.49 16.39 5.86
N VAL A 427 -5.80 15.32 5.10
CA VAL A 427 -5.92 13.96 5.64
C VAL A 427 -4.56 13.45 6.14
N CYS A 428 -3.48 13.65 5.36
CA CYS A 428 -2.13 13.28 5.80
C CYS A 428 -1.67 14.02 7.06
N LEU A 429 -2.03 15.31 7.18
CA LEU A 429 -1.77 16.11 8.38
C LEU A 429 -2.53 15.55 9.58
N LEU A 430 -3.76 15.05 9.44
CA LEU A 430 -4.54 14.51 10.56
C LEU A 430 -4.04 13.12 11.01
N PHE A 431 -3.66 12.25 10.07
CA PHE A 431 -3.12 10.91 10.38
C PHE A 431 -1.63 10.89 10.78
N ASP A 432 -0.88 11.96 10.53
CA ASP A 432 0.59 11.98 10.64
C ASP A 432 1.21 10.92 9.74
N LEU A 433 0.69 10.81 8.52
CA LEU A 433 1.05 9.75 7.61
C LEU A 433 0.84 10.23 6.16
N ALA A 434 1.92 10.21 5.36
CA ALA A 434 1.90 10.74 4.01
C ALA A 434 2.65 9.84 3.01
N PRO A 435 2.20 9.74 1.75
CA PRO A 435 2.96 9.07 0.71
C PRO A 435 4.30 9.80 0.52
N SER A 436 5.41 9.11 0.79
CA SER A 436 6.77 9.65 0.68
C SER A 436 7.07 10.21 -0.73
N ALA A 437 6.64 9.48 -1.76
CA ALA A 437 6.78 9.90 -3.15
C ALA A 437 5.98 11.17 -3.45
N SER A 438 4.80 11.35 -2.83
CA SER A 438 3.99 12.56 -3.03
C SER A 438 4.70 13.81 -2.49
N LEU A 439 5.34 13.69 -1.33
CA LEU A 439 6.07 14.80 -0.72
C LEU A 439 7.43 15.04 -1.41
N SER A 440 8.10 13.97 -1.84
CA SER A 440 9.42 14.03 -2.50
C SER A 440 9.34 14.42 -3.98
N LYS A 441 8.17 14.26 -4.62
CA LYS A 441 7.92 14.48 -6.06
C LYS A 441 8.66 13.51 -7.00
N PHE A 442 9.29 12.48 -6.43
CA PHE A 442 9.87 11.37 -7.18
C PHE A 442 9.79 10.08 -6.37
N THR A 443 10.03 8.96 -7.03
CA THR A 443 10.28 7.65 -6.41
C THR A 443 11.43 6.95 -7.12
N THR A 444 12.10 6.04 -6.42
CA THR A 444 13.13 5.15 -6.99
C THR A 444 12.53 3.84 -7.53
N ASN A 445 11.22 3.61 -7.33
CA ASN A 445 10.48 2.48 -7.85
C ASN A 445 9.82 2.84 -9.18
N SER A 446 9.95 1.98 -10.19
CA SER A 446 9.30 2.21 -11.48
C SER A 446 7.90 1.61 -11.52
N ASN A 447 6.92 2.41 -11.91
CA ASN A 447 5.58 1.96 -12.30
C ASN A 447 5.30 2.18 -13.80
N VAL A 448 6.34 2.46 -14.60
CA VAL A 448 6.21 2.79 -16.03
C VAL A 448 5.52 1.66 -16.81
N HIS A 449 5.84 0.40 -16.47
CA HIS A 449 5.23 -0.76 -17.10
C HIS A 449 3.71 -0.84 -16.84
N GLU A 450 3.25 -0.53 -15.63
CA GLU A 450 1.82 -0.45 -15.30
C GLU A 450 1.13 0.69 -16.05
N ILE A 451 1.77 1.86 -16.16
CA ILE A 451 1.24 3.01 -16.91
C ILE A 451 1.07 2.67 -18.39
N LEU A 452 2.08 2.05 -19.00
CA LEU A 452 2.04 1.66 -20.41
C LEU A 452 1.01 0.55 -20.65
N LEU A 453 0.92 -0.46 -19.79
CA LEU A 453 -0.09 -1.51 -19.85
C LEU A 453 -1.51 -0.94 -19.75
N TYR A 454 -1.76 -0.08 -18.76
CA TYR A 454 -3.07 0.53 -18.53
C TYR A 454 -3.51 1.40 -19.73
N ARG A 455 -2.60 2.18 -20.31
CA ARG A 455 -2.86 2.99 -21.51
C ARG A 455 -3.10 2.14 -22.76
N ALA A 456 -2.29 1.08 -22.96
CA ALA A 456 -2.36 0.24 -24.15
C ALA A 456 -3.66 -0.59 -24.26
N PHE A 457 -4.22 -1.05 -23.14
CA PHE A 457 -5.37 -1.97 -23.15
C PHE A 457 -6.74 -1.34 -22.80
N LYS A 458 -6.79 -0.03 -22.50
CA LYS A 458 -7.99 0.76 -22.12
C LYS A 458 -8.79 0.19 -20.92
N GLN A 459 -9.67 1.02 -20.35
CA GLN A 459 -10.33 0.86 -19.03
C GLN A 459 -10.94 -0.52 -18.75
N GLY A 460 -10.72 -1.04 -17.53
CA GLY A 460 -11.29 -2.29 -17.01
C GLY A 460 -10.25 -3.36 -16.58
N GLN A 461 -8.97 -3.13 -16.86
CA GLN A 461 -7.84 -4.01 -16.48
C GLN A 461 -7.25 -3.67 -15.10
N GLN A 462 -6.59 -4.64 -14.47
CA GLN A 462 -5.83 -4.41 -13.22
C GLN A 462 -4.78 -3.31 -13.40
N PHE A 463 -4.56 -2.49 -12.37
CA PHE A 463 -3.50 -1.50 -12.28
C PHE A 463 -2.84 -1.65 -10.92
N HIS A 464 -1.59 -2.09 -10.89
CA HIS A 464 -0.87 -2.27 -9.62
C HIS A 464 -0.31 -0.95 -9.15
N GLU A 465 -0.80 -0.48 -8.00
CA GLU A 465 -0.31 0.71 -7.34
C GLU A 465 0.16 0.35 -5.93
N ARG A 466 1.45 0.58 -5.66
CA ARG A 466 2.06 0.40 -4.33
C ARG A 466 2.51 1.75 -3.78
N VAL A 467 2.11 2.06 -2.55
CA VAL A 467 2.37 3.35 -1.90
C VAL A 467 3.14 3.14 -0.60
N SER A 468 4.21 3.91 -0.41
CA SER A 468 5.03 3.92 0.81
C SER A 468 4.70 5.14 1.67
N TRP A 469 4.06 4.90 2.81
CA TRP A 469 3.59 5.91 3.74
C TRP A 469 4.59 6.12 4.89
N LYS A 470 5.01 7.36 5.08
CA LYS A 470 5.98 7.80 6.10
C LYS A 470 5.35 8.79 7.06
N ILE A 471 5.94 8.93 8.25
CA ILE A 471 5.51 9.90 9.27
C ILE A 471 6.12 11.27 8.93
N PRO A 472 5.34 12.25 8.42
CA PRO A 472 5.88 13.52 7.93
C PRO A 472 6.43 14.41 9.05
N SER A 473 5.88 14.32 10.27
CA SER A 473 6.41 15.06 11.42
C SER A 473 7.81 14.62 11.87
N LEU A 474 8.32 13.49 11.36
CA LEU A 474 9.65 12.97 11.67
C LEU A 474 10.66 13.19 10.53
N VAL A 475 10.30 13.89 9.45
CA VAL A 475 11.23 14.13 8.32
C VAL A 475 12.44 14.99 8.72
N ASP A 476 12.29 15.79 9.78
CA ASP A 476 13.34 16.63 10.38
C ASP A 476 13.84 16.06 11.73
N ALA A 477 13.53 14.79 12.03
CA ALA A 477 13.99 14.12 13.25
C ALA A 477 15.53 14.11 13.30
N GLY A 478 16.11 14.27 14.49
CA GLY A 478 17.56 14.37 14.65
C GLY A 478 18.13 15.80 14.56
N SER A 479 17.29 16.82 14.34
CA SER A 479 17.65 18.21 14.67
C SER A 479 17.45 18.46 16.17
N ASP A 480 18.28 19.31 16.80
CA ASP A 480 18.19 19.73 18.22
C ASP A 480 16.83 20.37 18.61
N HIS A 481 15.92 20.54 17.64
CA HIS A 481 14.67 21.28 17.74
C HIS A 481 13.44 20.45 17.33
N SER A 482 13.55 19.11 17.29
CA SER A 482 12.41 18.24 17.01
C SER A 482 11.35 18.41 18.12
N PRO A 483 10.12 18.85 17.79
CA PRO A 483 9.10 19.05 18.81
C PRO A 483 8.67 17.72 19.41
N SER A 484 8.44 17.74 20.72
CA SER A 484 7.62 16.76 21.42
C SER A 484 6.14 16.91 21.01
N GLU A 485 5.23 16.12 21.58
CA GLU A 485 3.87 15.90 21.03
C GLU A 485 3.16 17.20 20.57
N VAL A 486 2.89 17.32 19.26
CA VAL A 486 2.28 18.51 18.63
C VAL A 486 0.77 18.34 18.50
N GLY A 487 0.02 19.31 19.04
CA GLY A 487 -1.43 19.43 18.89
C GLY A 487 -1.83 20.32 17.71
N LEU A 488 -2.94 20.01 17.07
CA LEU A 488 -3.50 20.78 15.97
C LEU A 488 -4.70 21.61 16.45
N ASN A 489 -4.63 22.93 16.29
CA ASN A 489 -5.71 23.84 16.65
C ASN A 489 -6.42 24.36 15.40
N PHE A 490 -7.64 23.89 15.18
CA PHE A 490 -8.54 24.34 14.12
C PHE A 490 -9.61 25.30 14.65
N ASP A 491 -10.19 26.08 13.76
CA ASP A 491 -11.54 26.61 13.98
C ASP A 491 -12.55 25.43 14.03
N PRO A 492 -13.42 25.36 15.06
CA PRO A 492 -14.35 24.24 15.21
C PRO A 492 -15.30 24.03 14.02
N GLN A 493 -15.77 25.12 13.42
CA GLN A 493 -16.70 25.06 12.29
C GLN A 493 -15.99 24.55 11.04
N GLN A 494 -14.76 25.03 10.77
CA GLN A 494 -13.95 24.56 9.64
C GLN A 494 -13.64 23.07 9.71
N LEU A 495 -13.17 22.57 10.86
CA LEU A 495 -12.87 21.13 10.99
C LEU A 495 -14.15 20.30 10.97
N GLY A 496 -15.24 20.77 11.56
CA GLY A 496 -16.56 20.12 11.46
C GLY A 496 -17.00 19.95 10.00
N ALA A 497 -16.85 21.00 9.18
CA ALA A 497 -17.16 20.97 7.75
C ALA A 497 -16.24 20.02 6.97
N PHE A 498 -14.94 20.01 7.27
CA PHE A 498 -13.97 19.11 6.65
C PHE A 498 -14.30 17.64 6.92
N LEU A 499 -14.57 17.28 8.18
CA LEU A 499 -14.96 15.93 8.58
C LEU A 499 -16.28 15.51 7.93
N PHE A 500 -17.22 16.44 7.78
CA PHE A 500 -18.46 16.21 7.05
C PHE A 500 -18.23 15.98 5.54
N GLY A 501 -17.28 16.70 4.93
CA GLY A 501 -16.85 16.44 3.55
C GLY A 501 -16.29 15.03 3.35
N ILE A 502 -15.49 14.54 4.31
CA ILE A 502 -15.02 13.14 4.35
C ILE A 502 -16.19 12.17 4.46
N TYR A 503 -17.10 12.41 5.41
CA TYR A 503 -18.30 11.59 5.62
C TYR A 503 -19.13 11.47 4.33
N ARG A 504 -19.41 12.57 3.63
CA ARG A 504 -20.18 12.54 2.37
C ARG A 504 -19.52 11.70 1.29
N LYS A 505 -18.18 11.76 1.17
CA LYS A 505 -17.44 10.98 0.16
C LYS A 505 -17.35 9.49 0.51
N LEU A 506 -17.21 9.15 1.80
CA LEU A 506 -17.23 7.76 2.28
C LEU A 506 -18.55 7.04 1.96
N PHE A 507 -19.66 7.80 1.93
CA PHE A 507 -21.01 7.28 1.76
C PHE A 507 -21.69 7.81 0.49
N ALA A 508 -20.89 8.17 -0.52
CA ALA A 508 -21.37 8.73 -1.78
C ALA A 508 -22.25 7.75 -2.59
N ASP A 509 -22.27 6.46 -2.23
CA ASP A 509 -23.19 5.47 -2.78
C ASP A 509 -24.65 5.71 -2.37
N GLU A 510 -24.88 6.41 -1.24
CA GLU A 510 -26.21 6.76 -0.73
C GLU A 510 -26.83 7.97 -1.47
N ASP A 511 -26.05 8.68 -2.30
CA ASP A 511 -26.53 9.75 -3.18
C ASP A 511 -27.06 9.16 -4.50
N VAL A 512 -28.37 8.98 -4.60
CA VAL A 512 -29.03 8.41 -5.79
C VAL A 512 -29.35 9.44 -6.89
N SER A 513 -28.96 10.71 -6.76
CA SER A 513 -29.25 11.77 -7.74
C SER A 513 -28.73 11.44 -9.16
N ALA A 514 -27.54 10.83 -9.24
CA ALA A 514 -26.94 10.40 -10.51
C ALA A 514 -27.70 9.23 -11.17
N LEU A 515 -28.29 8.33 -10.37
CA LEU A 515 -29.12 7.22 -10.87
C LEU A 515 -30.48 7.74 -11.37
N LEU A 516 -31.03 8.75 -10.70
CA LEU A 516 -32.31 9.37 -11.07
C LEU A 516 -32.20 10.27 -12.32
N SER A 517 -31.01 10.81 -12.61
CA SER A 517 -30.75 11.69 -13.77
C SER A 517 -30.38 10.96 -15.06
N GLY A 518 -30.31 9.62 -15.06
CA GLY A 518 -30.08 8.80 -16.26
C GLY A 518 -28.64 8.78 -16.80
N ASN A 519 -27.71 9.53 -16.20
CA ASN A 519 -26.28 9.57 -16.55
C ASN A 519 -25.50 8.41 -15.91
N VAL A 520 -25.91 7.17 -16.19
CA VAL A 520 -25.35 5.97 -15.56
C VAL A 520 -24.30 5.33 -16.47
N THR A 521 -23.04 5.31 -16.05
CA THR A 521 -21.98 4.53 -16.72
C THR A 521 -21.73 3.21 -16.00
N PRO A 522 -21.24 2.15 -16.69
CA PRO A 522 -20.83 0.90 -16.05
C PRO A 522 -19.81 1.08 -14.93
N GLU A 523 -18.89 2.04 -15.07
CA GLU A 523 -17.87 2.37 -14.08
C GLU A 523 -18.50 2.98 -12.82
N LEU A 524 -19.48 3.87 -12.99
CA LEU A 524 -20.23 4.46 -11.89
C LEU A 524 -21.02 3.38 -11.12
N LEU A 525 -21.64 2.44 -11.83
CA LEU A 525 -22.35 1.31 -11.21
C LEU A 525 -21.41 0.39 -10.43
N LYS A 526 -20.23 0.10 -10.98
CA LYS A 526 -19.21 -0.72 -10.32
C LYS A 526 -18.66 -0.03 -9.07
N ALA A 527 -18.31 1.26 -9.17
CA ALA A 527 -17.82 2.05 -8.05
C ALA A 527 -18.85 2.15 -6.91
N ARG A 528 -20.14 2.27 -7.25
CA ARG A 528 -21.25 2.31 -6.26
C ARG A 528 -21.66 0.94 -5.71
N SER A 529 -21.02 -0.14 -6.14
CA SER A 529 -21.28 -1.50 -5.65
C SER A 529 -20.13 -2.07 -4.81
N LEU A 530 -18.94 -1.47 -4.89
CA LEU A 530 -17.78 -1.82 -4.06
C LEU A 530 -17.72 -0.89 -2.84
N ILE A 531 -18.40 -1.27 -1.76
CA ILE A 531 -18.54 -0.46 -0.55
C ILE A 531 -17.68 -1.05 0.56
N HIS A 532 -16.64 -0.34 1.02
CA HIS A 532 -15.78 -0.80 2.13
C HIS A 532 -16.10 -0.13 3.48
N TYR A 533 -16.94 0.92 3.46
CA TYR A 533 -17.09 1.80 4.61
C TYR A 533 -18.49 1.69 5.22
N VAL A 534 -18.53 1.59 6.55
CA VAL A 534 -19.73 1.69 7.38
C VAL A 534 -19.56 2.85 8.37
N ARG A 535 -20.59 3.20 9.14
CA ARG A 535 -20.46 4.29 10.13
C ARG A 535 -19.37 4.01 11.17
N ALA A 536 -19.15 2.75 11.54
CA ALA A 536 -18.00 2.35 12.38
C ALA A 536 -16.63 2.68 11.75
N SER A 537 -16.49 2.64 10.41
CA SER A 537 -15.27 3.03 9.69
C SER A 537 -14.96 4.50 9.92
N PHE A 538 -15.96 5.37 9.76
CA PHE A 538 -15.81 6.81 9.98
C PHE A 538 -15.47 7.12 11.45
N VAL A 539 -16.10 6.45 12.40
CA VAL A 539 -15.78 6.66 13.83
C VAL A 539 -14.37 6.16 14.18
N ALA A 540 -13.89 5.07 13.58
CA ALA A 540 -12.51 4.64 13.75
C ALA A 540 -11.52 5.72 13.25
N ILE A 541 -11.81 6.37 12.12
CA ILE A 541 -11.04 7.53 11.63
C ILE A 541 -11.08 8.68 12.65
N LEU A 542 -12.28 9.05 13.15
CA LEU A 542 -12.42 10.12 14.13
C LEU A 542 -11.65 9.84 15.43
N LYS A 543 -11.59 8.58 15.88
CA LYS A 543 -10.82 8.19 17.05
C LYS A 543 -9.33 8.51 16.88
N GLU A 544 -8.77 8.19 15.71
CA GLU A 544 -7.38 8.52 15.38
C GLU A 544 -7.15 10.02 15.25
N VAL A 545 -8.06 10.73 14.55
CA VAL A 545 -7.99 12.19 14.40
C VAL A 545 -8.01 12.89 15.75
N ARG A 546 -8.94 12.53 16.64
CA ARG A 546 -9.12 13.14 17.97
C ARG A 546 -7.84 13.15 18.79
N SER A 547 -7.00 12.11 18.65
CA SER A 547 -5.74 11.99 19.41
C SER A 547 -4.72 13.11 19.16
N ARG A 548 -4.95 13.94 18.13
CA ARG A 548 -4.04 15.01 17.70
C ARG A 548 -4.67 16.41 17.71
N ILE A 549 -5.94 16.53 18.11
CA ILE A 549 -6.65 17.81 18.10
C ILE A 549 -6.53 18.50 19.47
N ALA A 550 -6.07 19.74 19.45
CA ALA A 550 -6.00 20.62 20.63
C ALA A 550 -7.28 21.45 20.84
N THR A 551 -8.04 21.72 19.77
CA THR A 551 -9.33 22.43 19.79
C THR A 551 -10.37 21.70 20.65
N ASP A 552 -11.39 22.42 21.13
CA ASP A 552 -12.57 21.83 21.76
C ASP A 552 -13.27 20.84 20.81
N TRP A 553 -13.02 19.55 21.06
CA TRP A 553 -13.60 18.45 20.31
C TRP A 553 -15.13 18.43 20.35
N LYS A 554 -15.73 18.86 21.47
CA LYS A 554 -17.20 18.90 21.60
C LYS A 554 -17.79 19.91 20.62
N ALA A 555 -17.19 21.09 20.50
CA ALA A 555 -17.61 22.11 19.55
C ALA A 555 -17.47 21.62 18.10
N ILE A 556 -16.38 20.94 17.75
CA ILE A 556 -16.18 20.36 16.41
C ILE A 556 -17.26 19.34 16.08
N MET A 557 -17.54 18.41 17.00
CA MET A 557 -18.54 17.36 16.79
C MET A 557 -19.95 17.93 16.68
N ASN A 558 -20.30 18.95 17.47
CA ASN A 558 -21.58 19.64 17.32
C ASN A 558 -21.74 20.25 15.92
N ASN A 559 -20.73 20.98 15.42
CA ASN A 559 -20.76 21.54 14.07
C ASN A 559 -20.87 20.45 12.99
N PHE A 560 -20.13 19.34 13.12
CA PHE A 560 -20.24 18.20 12.22
C PHE A 560 -21.67 17.63 12.19
N LEU A 561 -22.29 17.44 13.35
CA LEU A 561 -23.66 16.95 13.45
C LEU A 561 -24.67 17.93 12.85
N ASP A 562 -24.51 19.24 13.09
CA ASP A 562 -25.35 20.27 12.49
C ASP A 562 -25.28 20.24 10.94
N PHE A 563 -24.08 20.06 10.38
CA PHE A 563 -23.90 19.90 8.93
C PHE A 563 -24.58 18.62 8.40
N MET A 564 -24.51 17.53 9.17
CA MET A 564 -25.16 16.27 8.82
C MET A 564 -26.69 16.39 8.87
N GLU A 565 -27.25 17.04 9.90
CA GLU A 565 -28.70 17.27 10.01
C GLU A 565 -29.25 18.19 8.90
N ALA A 566 -28.44 19.15 8.44
CA ALA A 566 -28.79 20.03 7.33
C ALA A 566 -28.63 19.37 5.94
N ASP A 567 -28.00 18.20 5.84
CA ASP A 567 -27.76 17.52 4.57
C ASP A 567 -29.04 16.95 3.97
N ASN A 568 -29.21 17.20 2.67
CA ASN A 568 -30.27 16.60 1.87
C ASN A 568 -29.72 15.82 0.66
N SER A 569 -28.40 15.60 0.60
CA SER A 569 -27.76 14.90 -0.51
C SER A 569 -27.72 13.38 -0.31
N LEU A 570 -27.41 12.91 0.90
CA LEU A 570 -27.46 11.50 1.25
C LEU A 570 -28.89 11.11 1.60
N LEU A 571 -29.70 10.77 0.58
CA LEU A 571 -31.14 10.52 0.72
C LEU A 571 -31.51 9.48 1.79
N MET A 572 -30.66 8.45 1.99
CA MET A 572 -30.84 7.41 3.01
C MET A 572 -29.95 7.62 4.26
N GLY A 573 -29.25 8.75 4.35
CA GLY A 573 -28.25 9.02 5.38
C GLY A 573 -28.86 9.11 6.78
N SER A 574 -30.05 9.70 6.92
CA SER A 574 -30.75 9.88 8.19
C SER A 574 -31.14 8.55 8.86
N ASN A 575 -31.45 7.53 8.07
CA ASN A 575 -31.73 6.18 8.58
C ASN A 575 -30.50 5.53 9.26
N ASN A 576 -29.29 6.03 9.01
CA ASN A 576 -28.05 5.49 9.58
C ASN A 576 -27.56 6.28 10.82
N TYR A 577 -28.28 7.33 11.26
CA TYR A 577 -27.84 8.16 12.38
C TYR A 577 -27.70 7.37 13.69
N GLN A 578 -28.60 6.42 13.93
CA GLN A 578 -28.56 5.64 15.16
C GLN A 578 -27.37 4.68 15.22
N ASP A 579 -26.97 4.09 14.08
CA ASP A 579 -25.72 3.31 14.00
C ASP A 579 -24.51 4.22 14.25
N LEU A 580 -24.44 5.38 13.60
CA LEU A 580 -23.36 6.36 13.82
C LEU A 580 -23.24 6.76 15.30
N TYR A 581 -24.36 7.09 15.95
CA TYR A 581 -24.38 7.50 17.36
C TYR A 581 -23.94 6.38 18.30
N CYS A 582 -24.37 5.13 18.05
CA CYS A 582 -23.87 3.97 18.77
C CYS A 582 -22.34 3.86 18.66
N GLN A 583 -21.80 3.96 17.44
CA GLN A 583 -20.36 3.82 17.23
C GLN A 583 -19.56 4.95 17.90
N LEU A 584 -20.03 6.20 17.80
CA LEU A 584 -19.41 7.36 18.47
C LEU A 584 -19.32 7.16 19.98
N HIS A 585 -20.40 6.65 20.60
CA HIS A 585 -20.46 6.37 22.04
C HIS A 585 -19.61 5.15 22.45
N LEU A 586 -19.65 4.09 21.65
CA LEU A 586 -18.92 2.84 21.88
C LEU A 586 -17.40 3.06 21.94
N LEU A 587 -16.87 3.89 21.02
CA LEU A 587 -15.44 4.20 20.95
C LEU A 587 -15.06 5.45 21.76
N ASP A 588 -15.98 5.96 22.59
CA ASP A 588 -15.83 7.17 23.41
C ASP A 588 -15.35 8.38 22.59
N VAL A 589 -15.68 8.45 21.30
CA VAL A 589 -15.33 9.59 20.43
C VAL A 589 -16.24 10.78 20.74
N PHE A 590 -17.54 10.54 20.89
CA PHE A 590 -18.54 11.55 21.22
C PHE A 590 -19.83 10.88 21.71
N SER A 591 -20.57 11.52 22.62
CA SER A 591 -21.89 11.04 23.06
C SER A 591 -22.96 12.10 22.81
N VAL A 592 -23.93 11.77 21.96
CA VAL A 592 -25.12 12.61 21.74
C VAL A 592 -26.04 12.57 22.95
N GLY A 593 -26.90 13.58 23.12
CA GLY A 593 -27.80 13.71 24.28
C GLY A 593 -28.68 12.48 24.54
N THR A 594 -29.06 11.75 23.48
CA THR A 594 -29.86 10.53 23.58
C THR A 594 -29.09 9.31 24.13
N LEU A 595 -27.75 9.37 24.15
CA LEU A 595 -26.86 8.30 24.62
C LEU A 595 -26.15 8.64 25.95
N ILE A 596 -26.53 9.74 26.60
CA ILE A 596 -26.03 10.08 27.94
C ILE A 596 -26.76 9.23 29.00
N PRO A 597 -26.08 8.81 30.09
CA PRO A 597 -26.75 8.19 31.23
C PRO A 597 -27.95 9.01 31.73
N ASP A 598 -28.97 8.35 32.27
CA ASP A 598 -30.18 9.00 32.82
C ASP A 598 -31.05 9.78 31.81
N ASN A 599 -30.99 9.43 30.53
CA ASN A 599 -31.79 10.04 29.47
C ASN A 599 -33.30 10.16 29.86
N PRO A 600 -33.88 11.38 29.87
CA PRO A 600 -35.29 11.62 30.21
C PRO A 600 -36.29 10.82 29.36
N ILE A 601 -35.97 10.58 28.08
CA ILE A 601 -36.82 9.82 27.15
C ILE A 601 -36.92 8.35 27.58
N ILE A 602 -35.80 7.77 28.03
CA ILE A 602 -35.77 6.40 28.54
C ILE A 602 -36.56 6.35 29.85
N ARG A 603 -36.29 7.29 30.78
CA ARG A 603 -36.96 7.36 32.08
C ARG A 603 -38.48 7.49 31.95
N ALA A 604 -38.96 8.31 31.03
CA ALA A 604 -40.39 8.51 30.77
C ALA A 604 -41.10 7.25 30.23
N ARG A 605 -40.35 6.25 29.76
CA ARG A 605 -40.88 5.00 29.17
C ARG A 605 -40.65 3.77 30.04
N LEU A 606 -40.20 3.95 31.29
CA LEU A 606 -40.04 2.89 32.27
C LEU A 606 -41.18 2.93 33.31
N PRO A 607 -41.63 1.78 33.84
CA PRO A 607 -41.19 0.43 33.52
C PRO A 607 -41.65 -0.03 32.13
N SER A 608 -40.79 -0.77 31.42
CA SER A 608 -41.07 -1.23 30.05
C SER A 608 -41.33 -2.74 30.00
N LYS A 609 -42.27 -3.16 29.17
CA LYS A 609 -42.51 -4.59 28.87
C LYS A 609 -41.34 -5.25 28.13
N ILE A 610 -40.46 -4.47 27.50
CA ILE A 610 -39.31 -4.98 26.76
C ILE A 610 -38.17 -5.36 27.71
N LEU A 611 -37.94 -4.54 28.73
CA LEU A 611 -36.85 -4.64 29.71
C LEU A 611 -37.43 -4.89 31.12
N PRO A 612 -38.18 -5.97 31.34
CA PRO A 612 -38.78 -6.23 32.64
C PRO A 612 -37.70 -6.48 33.70
N GLY A 613 -37.80 -5.82 34.84
CA GLY A 613 -36.90 -6.04 35.99
C GLY A 613 -35.55 -5.31 35.91
N TRP A 614 -35.27 -4.54 34.86
CA TRP A 614 -34.01 -3.79 34.77
C TRP A 614 -34.02 -2.60 35.73
N LYS A 615 -33.11 -2.59 36.72
CA LYS A 615 -32.99 -1.51 37.71
C LYS A 615 -32.33 -0.26 37.11
N THR A 616 -31.27 -0.48 36.34
CA THR A 616 -30.51 0.56 35.64
C THR A 616 -30.46 0.22 34.16
N VAL A 617 -31.08 1.06 33.34
CA VAL A 617 -31.14 0.85 31.89
C VAL A 617 -30.01 1.63 31.22
N PRO A 618 -29.05 0.97 30.54
CA PRO A 618 -27.99 1.66 29.81
C PRO A 618 -28.57 2.38 28.60
N ALA A 619 -27.86 3.41 28.13
CA ALA A 619 -28.32 4.21 26.99
C ALA A 619 -28.28 3.44 25.66
N MET A 620 -27.49 2.37 25.60
CA MET A 620 -27.31 1.47 24.47
C MET A 620 -27.31 0.02 24.98
N VAL A 621 -27.86 -0.91 24.19
CA VAL A 621 -27.94 -2.34 24.51
C VAL A 621 -27.56 -3.19 23.29
N SER A 622 -27.21 -4.44 23.54
CA SER A 622 -27.01 -5.47 22.52
C SER A 622 -28.37 -6.02 22.10
N LEU A 623 -28.67 -5.98 20.79
CA LEU A 623 -29.78 -6.73 20.21
C LEU A 623 -29.24 -7.92 19.43
N THR A 624 -29.74 -9.11 19.78
CA THR A 624 -29.39 -10.37 19.11
C THR A 624 -30.63 -10.95 18.43
N LEU A 625 -30.50 -11.25 17.14
CA LEU A 625 -31.53 -11.79 16.26
C LEU A 625 -31.14 -13.21 15.83
N VAL A 626 -32.03 -14.18 16.10
CA VAL A 626 -31.91 -15.56 15.60
C VAL A 626 -32.70 -15.68 14.30
N VAL A 627 -31.99 -15.82 13.18
CA VAL A 627 -32.52 -15.96 11.83
C VAL A 627 -32.59 -17.45 11.46
N PRO A 628 -33.79 -18.00 11.24
CA PRO A 628 -33.94 -19.43 10.92
C PRO A 628 -33.19 -19.84 9.65
N ARG A 629 -32.55 -21.01 9.67
CA ARG A 629 -31.71 -21.52 8.58
C ARG A 629 -32.43 -21.59 7.23
N ASP A 630 -33.72 -21.90 7.22
CA ASP A 630 -34.56 -22.01 6.01
C ASP A 630 -34.74 -20.66 5.31
N ARG A 631 -34.72 -19.54 6.06
CA ARG A 631 -34.88 -18.19 5.49
C ARG A 631 -33.69 -17.77 4.63
N LEU A 632 -32.52 -18.34 4.90
CA LEU A 632 -31.29 -18.08 4.14
C LEU A 632 -31.23 -18.86 2.81
N GLN A 633 -32.07 -19.88 2.61
CA GLN A 633 -32.06 -20.70 1.39
C GLN A 633 -32.26 -19.88 0.11
N LYS A 634 -32.95 -18.73 0.19
CA LYS A 634 -33.13 -17.79 -0.93
C LYS A 634 -31.81 -17.25 -1.50
N LEU A 635 -30.77 -17.20 -0.66
CA LEU A 635 -29.42 -16.79 -1.02
C LEU A 635 -28.61 -17.96 -1.62
N GLU A 636 -29.00 -19.20 -1.33
CA GLU A 636 -28.26 -20.40 -1.69
C GLU A 636 -28.72 -20.97 -3.04
N GLN A 637 -30.02 -20.83 -3.35
CA GLN A 637 -30.61 -21.33 -4.58
C GLN A 637 -30.09 -20.58 -5.83
N GLY A 638 -29.69 -21.29 -6.89
CA GLY A 638 -29.27 -20.74 -8.20
C GLY A 638 -27.77 -20.49 -8.39
N ASP A 639 -27.35 -20.24 -9.64
CA ASP A 639 -25.94 -20.04 -10.02
C ASP A 639 -25.31 -18.86 -9.25
N SER A 640 -24.16 -19.13 -8.62
CA SER A 640 -23.29 -18.17 -7.95
C SER A 640 -23.02 -16.90 -8.77
N LYS A 641 -22.96 -17.00 -10.10
CA LYS A 641 -22.73 -15.86 -10.99
C LYS A 641 -23.85 -14.82 -10.96
N ASN A 642 -25.07 -15.21 -10.59
CA ASN A 642 -26.25 -14.35 -10.65
C ASN A 642 -26.57 -13.64 -9.32
N ILE A 643 -25.90 -14.01 -8.22
CA ILE A 643 -26.19 -13.47 -6.87
C ILE A 643 -25.18 -12.40 -6.43
N GLY A 644 -23.94 -12.48 -6.91
CA GLY A 644 -22.86 -11.57 -6.47
C GLY A 644 -22.49 -11.77 -4.99
N THR A 645 -21.99 -10.71 -4.36
CA THR A 645 -21.60 -10.66 -2.93
C THR A 645 -22.45 -9.61 -2.21
N PRO A 646 -23.71 -9.92 -1.88
CA PRO A 646 -24.61 -8.94 -1.26
C PRO A 646 -24.11 -8.51 0.12
N ILE A 647 -24.28 -7.22 0.41
CA ILE A 647 -24.00 -6.61 1.72
C ILE A 647 -25.22 -6.79 2.61
N LEU A 648 -25.00 -7.18 3.86
CA LEU A 648 -26.06 -7.48 4.82
C LEU A 648 -26.22 -6.34 5.83
N VAL A 649 -27.46 -6.05 6.20
CA VAL A 649 -27.85 -4.96 7.11
C VAL A 649 -29.00 -5.41 8.02
N CYS A 650 -29.06 -4.88 9.24
CA CYS A 650 -30.22 -5.03 10.11
C CYS A 650 -31.04 -3.73 10.14
N GLU A 651 -32.35 -3.88 10.31
CA GLU A 651 -33.28 -2.76 10.35
C GLU A 651 -34.17 -2.82 11.58
N ALA A 652 -34.43 -1.66 12.19
CA ALA A 652 -35.49 -1.46 13.16
C ALA A 652 -36.51 -0.48 12.59
N GLN A 653 -37.74 -0.96 12.34
CA GLN A 653 -38.78 -0.21 11.63
C GLN A 653 -40.10 -0.18 12.41
N SER A 654 -40.59 1.02 12.72
CA SER A 654 -41.94 1.30 13.24
C SER A 654 -42.77 2.05 12.19
N SER A 655 -43.99 2.48 12.55
CA SER A 655 -44.87 3.27 11.69
C SER A 655 -44.31 4.65 11.31
N ASN A 656 -43.39 5.20 12.10
CA ASN A 656 -42.86 6.56 11.97
C ASN A 656 -41.32 6.65 12.05
N ALA A 657 -40.61 5.53 12.19
CA ALA A 657 -39.15 5.51 12.27
C ALA A 657 -38.58 4.28 11.54
N HIS A 658 -37.44 4.45 10.88
CA HIS A 658 -36.74 3.37 10.18
C HIS A 658 -35.23 3.57 10.31
N ASN A 659 -34.56 2.67 11.03
CA ASN A 659 -33.13 2.77 11.33
C ASN A 659 -32.38 1.57 10.76
N PHE A 660 -31.26 1.82 10.08
CA PHE A 660 -30.32 0.81 9.57
C PHE A 660 -29.13 0.65 10.51
N PHE A 661 -28.65 -0.59 10.64
CA PHE A 661 -27.45 -0.95 11.39
C PHE A 661 -26.57 -1.82 10.50
N SER A 662 -25.38 -1.31 10.17
CA SER A 662 -24.44 -2.00 9.28
C SER A 662 -23.23 -2.58 10.01
N SER A 663 -23.03 -2.19 11.27
CA SER A 663 -21.96 -2.68 12.14
C SER A 663 -22.37 -3.99 12.81
N LEU A 664 -22.47 -5.05 12.01
CA LEU A 664 -23.02 -6.34 12.40
C LEU A 664 -21.94 -7.35 12.80
N HIS A 665 -22.32 -8.26 13.68
CA HIS A 665 -21.61 -9.49 13.96
C HIS A 665 -22.53 -10.68 13.66
N THR A 666 -21.95 -11.76 13.13
CA THR A 666 -22.70 -12.93 12.68
C THR A 666 -21.94 -14.21 12.98
N ALA A 667 -22.67 -15.27 13.33
CA ALA A 667 -22.16 -16.64 13.38
C ALA A 667 -23.31 -17.64 13.33
N PHE A 668 -23.08 -18.83 12.78
CA PHE A 668 -24.03 -19.93 12.84
C PHE A 668 -23.86 -20.65 14.17
N GLY A 669 -24.95 -21.07 14.82
CA GLY A 669 -24.83 -21.81 16.07
C GLY A 669 -26.10 -21.83 16.93
N GLU A 670 -25.92 -22.29 18.15
CA GLU A 670 -26.97 -22.38 19.16
C GLU A 670 -26.77 -21.30 20.22
N LEU A 671 -27.77 -20.42 20.37
CA LEU A 671 -27.77 -19.36 21.36
C LEU A 671 -28.41 -19.87 22.66
N THR A 672 -27.72 -19.66 23.76
CA THR A 672 -28.21 -19.95 25.12
C THR A 672 -28.23 -18.67 25.94
N SER A 673 -29.21 -18.57 26.84
CA SER A 673 -29.37 -17.44 27.76
C SER A 673 -29.23 -17.94 29.19
N SER A 674 -28.48 -17.22 30.01
CA SER A 674 -28.40 -17.43 31.46
C SER A 674 -28.75 -16.13 32.20
N GLY A 675 -29.10 -16.23 33.49
CA GLY A 675 -29.56 -15.08 34.28
C GLY A 675 -31.04 -14.68 34.05
N THR A 676 -31.52 -13.71 34.81
CA THR A 676 -32.88 -13.16 34.68
C THR A 676 -32.87 -11.63 34.81
N GLY A 677 -33.86 -10.95 34.23
CA GLY A 677 -33.95 -9.50 34.34
C GLY A 677 -32.81 -8.76 33.63
N ASP A 678 -32.02 -7.99 34.38
CA ASP A 678 -30.86 -7.23 33.88
C ASP A 678 -29.51 -7.96 33.95
N GLU A 679 -29.51 -9.20 34.46
CA GLU A 679 -28.35 -10.10 34.51
C GLU A 679 -28.33 -11.09 33.33
N VAL A 680 -29.12 -10.85 32.28
CA VAL A 680 -29.18 -11.74 31.12
C VAL A 680 -27.84 -11.72 30.36
N GLU A 681 -27.16 -12.87 30.37
CA GLU A 681 -25.96 -13.13 29.60
C GLU A 681 -26.24 -14.14 28.50
N LEU A 682 -25.77 -13.83 27.29
CA LEU A 682 -25.93 -14.67 26.11
C LEU A 682 -24.62 -15.40 25.82
N SER A 683 -24.71 -16.71 25.61
CA SER A 683 -23.59 -17.52 25.13
C SER A 683 -23.96 -18.21 23.83
N LEU A 684 -23.08 -18.08 22.83
CA LEU A 684 -23.26 -18.66 21.51
C LEU A 684 -22.26 -19.80 21.32
N LYS A 685 -22.79 -21.02 21.14
CA LYS A 685 -22.00 -22.17 20.70
C LYS A 685 -21.99 -22.22 19.18
N GLU A 686 -20.85 -21.89 18.58
CA GLU A 686 -20.70 -21.84 17.12
C GLU A 686 -20.83 -23.23 16.46
N ASP A 687 -21.53 -23.28 15.32
CA ASP A 687 -21.53 -24.40 14.41
C ASP A 687 -20.29 -24.34 13.51
N ALA A 688 -19.33 -25.23 13.77
CA ALA A 688 -18.08 -25.30 13.02
C ALA A 688 -18.27 -25.57 11.50
N SER A 689 -19.46 -26.05 11.08
CA SER A 689 -19.78 -26.25 9.66
C SER A 689 -20.22 -24.96 8.95
N GLY A 690 -20.49 -23.88 9.69
CA GLY A 690 -20.87 -22.57 9.17
C GLY A 690 -22.01 -22.65 8.16
N TRP A 691 -21.78 -22.11 6.96
CA TRP A 691 -22.75 -22.13 5.85
C TRP A 691 -23.14 -23.54 5.38
N SER A 692 -22.26 -24.53 5.53
CA SER A 692 -22.57 -25.93 5.21
C SER A 692 -23.35 -26.63 6.34
N GLY A 693 -23.48 -25.97 7.48
CA GLY A 693 -24.20 -26.44 8.66
C GLY A 693 -25.72 -26.30 8.55
N LYS A 694 -26.40 -26.76 9.60
CA LYS A 694 -27.86 -26.75 9.72
C LYS A 694 -28.37 -25.79 10.80
N SER A 695 -27.46 -25.21 11.58
CA SER A 695 -27.80 -24.30 12.67
C SER A 695 -28.36 -22.99 12.16
N ASP A 696 -29.14 -22.32 13.01
CA ASP A 696 -29.64 -20.98 12.71
C ASP A 696 -28.51 -19.95 12.67
N LEU A 697 -28.74 -18.83 11.99
CA LEU A 697 -27.81 -17.71 11.97
C LEU A 697 -28.14 -16.77 13.11
N VAL A 698 -27.16 -16.50 13.97
CA VAL A 698 -27.26 -15.50 15.03
C VAL A 698 -26.60 -14.21 14.55
N VAL A 699 -27.31 -13.10 14.63
CA VAL A 699 -26.86 -11.76 14.23
C VAL A 699 -26.98 -10.82 15.42
N TRP A 700 -25.93 -10.08 15.76
CA TRP A 700 -25.98 -9.12 16.87
C TRP A 700 -25.31 -7.79 16.54
N PHE A 701 -25.83 -6.72 17.15
CA PHE A 701 -25.38 -5.35 16.94
C PHE A 701 -25.83 -4.43 18.07
N TRP A 702 -25.19 -3.27 18.18
CA TRP A 702 -25.53 -2.24 19.15
C TRP A 702 -26.72 -1.38 18.69
N ILE A 703 -27.69 -1.15 19.57
CA ILE A 703 -28.85 -0.31 19.31
C ILE A 703 -29.11 0.66 20.48
N PRO A 704 -29.50 1.92 20.23
CA PRO A 704 -29.86 2.83 21.32
C PRO A 704 -31.13 2.33 22.01
N THR A 705 -31.14 2.33 23.34
CA THR A 705 -32.26 1.79 24.11
C THR A 705 -33.57 2.53 23.84
N PHE A 706 -33.51 3.85 23.59
CA PHE A 706 -34.70 4.64 23.29
C PHE A 706 -35.40 4.23 21.98
N VAL A 707 -34.66 3.66 21.01
CA VAL A 707 -35.21 3.15 19.74
C VAL A 707 -36.09 1.94 20.03
N LEU A 708 -35.62 1.02 20.90
CA LEU A 708 -36.40 -0.15 21.32
C LEU A 708 -37.67 0.24 22.08
N LEU A 709 -37.58 1.27 22.93
CA LEU A 709 -38.70 1.77 23.71
C LEU A 709 -39.72 2.56 22.85
N HIS A 710 -39.42 2.85 21.58
CA HIS A 710 -40.33 3.55 20.70
C HIS A 710 -41.28 2.59 20.00
N ALA A 711 -42.59 2.74 20.25
CA ALA A 711 -43.65 1.88 19.70
C ALA A 711 -43.30 0.37 19.75
N PRO A 712 -43.04 -0.22 20.94
CA PRO A 712 -42.55 -1.60 21.10
C PRO A 712 -43.35 -2.66 20.33
N SER A 713 -44.67 -2.52 20.35
CA SER A 713 -45.64 -3.46 19.76
C SER A 713 -45.70 -3.37 18.24
N GLU A 714 -45.29 -2.25 17.66
CA GLU A 714 -45.32 -2.00 16.22
C GLU A 714 -43.97 -2.23 15.54
N THR A 715 -42.88 -2.17 16.32
CA THR A 715 -41.52 -2.27 15.79
C THR A 715 -41.20 -3.67 15.27
N ASN A 716 -40.76 -3.73 14.01
CA ASN A 716 -40.21 -4.90 13.36
C ASN A 716 -38.69 -4.84 13.36
N ILE A 717 -38.07 -6.00 13.59
CA ILE A 717 -36.63 -6.22 13.38
C ILE A 717 -36.48 -7.04 12.11
N SER A 718 -35.70 -6.54 11.16
CA SER A 718 -35.45 -7.19 9.87
C SER A 718 -33.96 -7.47 9.66
N PHE A 719 -33.67 -8.59 9.01
CA PHE A 719 -32.37 -8.88 8.41
C PHE A 719 -32.52 -8.81 6.89
N SER A 720 -31.71 -7.98 6.24
CA SER A 720 -31.93 -7.55 4.85
C SER A 720 -30.64 -7.46 4.06
N ILE A 721 -30.77 -7.38 2.74
CA ILE A 721 -29.68 -7.01 1.83
C ILE A 721 -29.69 -5.48 1.65
N ARG A 722 -28.53 -4.83 1.81
CA ARG A 722 -28.37 -3.39 1.53
C ARG A 722 -28.69 -3.10 0.07
N SER A 723 -29.52 -2.09 -0.17
CA SER A 723 -29.86 -1.64 -1.52
C SER A 723 -28.63 -1.01 -2.20
N THR A 724 -28.22 -1.60 -3.31
CA THR A 724 -27.12 -1.16 -4.19
C THR A 724 -27.51 -1.46 -5.63
N PRO A 725 -26.86 -0.85 -6.63
CA PRO A 725 -27.14 -1.20 -8.02
C PRO A 725 -26.97 -2.70 -8.32
N GLU A 726 -25.99 -3.36 -7.70
CA GLU A 726 -25.77 -4.81 -7.86
C GLU A 726 -26.85 -5.65 -7.15
N SER A 727 -27.31 -5.24 -5.97
CA SER A 727 -28.36 -5.97 -5.22
C SER A 727 -29.73 -5.94 -5.90
N MET A 728 -29.94 -5.07 -6.90
CA MET A 728 -31.19 -5.05 -7.69
C MET A 728 -31.50 -6.39 -8.37
N ARG A 729 -30.48 -7.20 -8.64
CA ARG A 729 -30.66 -8.57 -9.18
C ARG A 729 -31.36 -9.51 -8.18
N MET A 730 -31.32 -9.19 -6.90
CA MET A 730 -31.94 -9.98 -5.83
C MET A 730 -33.43 -9.65 -5.63
N VAL A 731 -33.94 -8.55 -6.20
CA VAL A 731 -35.35 -8.12 -6.06
C VAL A 731 -36.33 -9.22 -6.46
N GLN A 732 -36.04 -9.99 -7.51
CA GLN A 732 -36.91 -11.09 -7.95
C GLN A 732 -37.02 -12.22 -6.90
N ARG A 733 -36.06 -12.34 -5.98
CA ARG A 733 -35.96 -13.43 -4.99
C ARG A 733 -36.37 -12.99 -3.59
N THR A 734 -36.00 -11.78 -3.21
CA THR A 734 -36.21 -11.22 -1.86
C THR A 734 -37.31 -10.16 -1.82
N GLY A 735 -37.93 -9.85 -2.96
CA GLY A 735 -38.89 -8.76 -3.11
C GLY A 735 -38.20 -7.38 -3.20
N ILE A 736 -38.98 -6.35 -3.52
CA ILE A 736 -38.50 -4.97 -3.71
C ILE A 736 -37.84 -4.37 -2.45
N ASN A 737 -38.22 -4.88 -1.28
CA ASN A 737 -37.70 -4.43 0.01
C ASN A 737 -36.43 -5.19 0.45
N LEU A 738 -35.95 -6.18 -0.33
CA LEU A 738 -34.72 -6.91 -0.07
C LEU A 738 -34.60 -7.59 1.33
N LYS A 739 -35.75 -7.90 1.96
CA LYS A 739 -35.81 -8.49 3.30
C LYS A 739 -35.62 -10.02 3.24
N LEU A 740 -34.69 -10.53 4.04
CA LEU A 740 -34.44 -11.98 4.20
C LEU A 740 -35.31 -12.57 5.30
N PHE A 741 -35.36 -11.89 6.45
CA PHE A 741 -36.14 -12.28 7.61
C PHE A 741 -36.72 -11.05 8.29
N THR A 742 -37.91 -11.18 8.89
CA THR A 742 -38.56 -10.10 9.65
C THR A 742 -39.38 -10.71 10.78
N THR A 743 -39.25 -10.15 11.97
CA THR A 743 -40.00 -10.54 13.16
C THR A 743 -40.39 -9.31 13.98
N ARG A 744 -41.32 -9.49 14.93
CA ARG A 744 -41.70 -8.43 15.88
C ARG A 744 -40.63 -8.29 16.95
N LEU A 745 -40.35 -7.07 17.39
CA LEU A 745 -39.41 -6.80 18.49
C LEU A 745 -39.73 -7.60 19.77
N LEU A 746 -41.01 -7.84 20.03
CA LEU A 746 -41.48 -8.59 21.20
C LEU A 746 -41.44 -10.13 21.04
N ASN A 747 -41.00 -10.65 19.89
CA ASN A 747 -40.91 -12.08 19.66
C ASN A 747 -39.66 -12.67 20.35
N ARG A 748 -39.87 -13.32 21.49
CA ARG A 748 -38.80 -13.86 22.34
C ARG A 748 -38.14 -15.12 21.78
N ASP A 749 -38.73 -15.75 20.77
CA ASP A 749 -38.11 -16.91 20.11
C ASP A 749 -36.95 -16.47 19.21
N HIS A 750 -37.00 -15.23 18.70
CA HIS A 750 -36.03 -14.72 17.73
C HIS A 750 -35.25 -13.49 18.21
N VAL A 751 -35.74 -12.73 19.19
CA VAL A 751 -35.13 -11.46 19.60
C VAL A 751 -34.74 -11.48 21.08
N TYR A 752 -33.46 -11.28 21.32
CA TYR A 752 -32.85 -11.21 22.65
C TYR A 752 -32.22 -9.83 22.86
N ILE A 753 -32.34 -9.30 24.07
CA ILE A 753 -31.77 -8.02 24.47
C ILE A 753 -30.93 -8.25 25.72
N SER A 754 -29.68 -7.79 25.67
CA SER A 754 -28.69 -7.98 26.74
C SER A 754 -27.81 -6.73 26.87
N ARG A 755 -27.03 -6.66 27.96
CA ARG A 755 -26.09 -5.55 28.17
C ARG A 755 -24.90 -5.62 27.23
N ASP A 756 -24.42 -6.83 26.99
CA ASP A 756 -23.20 -7.12 26.23
C ASP A 756 -23.46 -8.02 25.03
N PHE A 757 -22.49 -8.11 24.13
CA PHE A 757 -22.53 -9.07 23.03
C PHE A 757 -22.39 -10.52 23.53
N PRO A 758 -22.94 -11.51 22.79
CA PRO A 758 -22.76 -12.92 23.12
C PRO A 758 -21.28 -13.28 23.30
N ASN A 759 -20.95 -14.08 24.31
CA ASN A 759 -19.57 -14.49 24.65
C ASN A 759 -18.60 -13.35 25.02
N SER A 760 -19.05 -12.10 25.22
CA SER A 760 -18.19 -10.93 25.44
C SER A 760 -18.64 -10.07 26.63
N PRO A 761 -18.65 -10.60 27.88
CA PRO A 761 -19.11 -9.85 29.05
C PRO A 761 -18.21 -8.63 29.35
N GLY A 762 -18.84 -7.50 29.67
CA GLY A 762 -18.18 -6.23 29.98
C GLY A 762 -17.46 -5.57 28.79
N GLU A 763 -17.86 -5.89 27.55
CA GLU A 763 -17.20 -5.38 26.33
C GLU A 763 -17.20 -3.85 26.27
N LEU A 764 -18.35 -3.24 26.59
CA LEU A 764 -18.54 -1.79 26.53
C LEU A 764 -17.58 -1.09 27.49
N GLU A 765 -17.51 -1.56 28.74
CA GLU A 765 -16.62 -1.02 29.77
C GLU A 765 -15.15 -1.19 29.39
N LYS A 766 -14.76 -2.37 28.88
CA LYS A 766 -13.40 -2.65 28.39
C LYS A 766 -12.99 -1.70 27.27
N LYS A 767 -13.89 -1.40 26.32
CA LYS A 767 -13.62 -0.50 25.19
C LYS A 767 -13.55 0.97 25.61
N GLN A 768 -14.39 1.40 26.54
CA GLN A 768 -14.42 2.79 27.02
C GLN A 768 -13.25 3.11 27.97
N THR A 769 -12.84 2.16 28.82
CA THR A 769 -11.75 2.36 29.80
C THR A 769 -10.42 2.70 29.14
N LEU A 770 -10.12 2.14 27.97
CA LEU A 770 -8.88 2.41 27.22
C LEU A 770 -8.84 3.79 26.54
N SER A 771 -9.98 4.47 26.44
CA SER A 771 -10.11 5.75 25.72
C SER A 771 -9.66 6.98 26.54
N LEU A 772 -9.31 6.80 27.83
CA LEU A 772 -9.27 7.89 28.82
C LEU A 772 -7.94 8.67 28.94
N THR A 773 -6.92 8.39 28.14
CA THR A 773 -5.63 9.11 28.26
C THR A 773 -5.58 10.31 27.32
N ARG A 774 -5.98 11.50 27.81
CA ARG A 774 -5.81 12.75 27.05
C ARG A 774 -4.33 13.11 26.97
N LYS A 775 -3.78 13.10 25.76
CA LYS A 775 -2.41 13.57 25.51
C LYS A 775 -2.28 15.06 25.83
N LYS A 776 -1.19 15.42 26.50
CA LYS A 776 -0.78 16.82 26.67
C LYS A 776 0.09 17.18 25.48
N PHE A 777 -0.23 18.30 24.83
CA PHE A 777 0.58 18.81 23.73
C PHE A 777 1.55 19.84 24.27
N ASP A 778 2.82 19.72 23.89
CA ASP A 778 3.87 20.65 24.29
C ASP A 778 3.87 21.90 23.40
N THR A 779 3.43 21.73 22.15
CA THR A 779 3.28 22.82 21.18
C THR A 779 1.98 22.63 20.41
N THR A 780 1.34 23.74 20.08
CA THR A 780 0.13 23.76 19.28
C THR A 780 0.37 24.54 18.00
N ILE A 781 -0.12 24.00 16.88
CA ILE A 781 -0.05 24.65 15.57
C ILE A 781 -1.46 25.03 15.15
N ASP A 782 -1.66 26.31 14.82
CA ASP A 782 -2.95 26.75 14.30
C ASP A 782 -3.08 26.35 12.83
N VAL A 783 -4.16 25.66 12.51
CA VAL A 783 -4.45 25.14 11.18
C VAL A 783 -5.63 25.89 10.59
N GLN A 784 -5.43 26.45 9.41
CA GLN A 784 -6.48 27.14 8.66
C GLN A 784 -6.82 26.36 7.39
N LEU A 785 -8.12 26.11 7.20
CA LEU A 785 -8.66 25.61 5.94
C LEU A 785 -9.08 26.77 5.04
N ASN A 786 -9.26 26.49 3.75
CA ASN A 786 -9.78 27.46 2.79
C ASN A 786 -11.22 27.90 3.16
N ARG A 787 -11.79 28.85 2.42
CA ARG A 787 -13.14 29.37 2.70
C ARG A 787 -14.25 28.31 2.64
N THR A 788 -14.04 27.22 1.88
CA THR A 788 -15.01 26.11 1.81
C THR A 788 -14.85 25.10 2.96
N GLY A 789 -13.76 25.19 3.73
CA GLY A 789 -13.43 24.21 4.77
C GLY A 789 -12.97 22.86 4.21
N GLU A 790 -12.61 22.79 2.92
CA GLU A 790 -12.33 21.51 2.24
C GLU A 790 -10.84 21.27 1.98
N VAL A 791 -10.02 22.33 1.95
CA VAL A 791 -8.61 22.28 1.55
C VAL A 791 -7.74 22.90 2.63
N LEU A 792 -6.63 22.25 2.98
CA LEU A 792 -5.63 22.81 3.90
C LEU A 792 -4.97 24.05 3.28
N ALA A 793 -5.10 25.20 3.94
CA ALA A 793 -4.59 26.47 3.43
C ALA A 793 -3.25 26.85 4.05
N THR A 794 -3.16 26.94 5.38
CA THR A 794 -1.95 27.38 6.09
C THR A 794 -1.80 26.74 7.46
N LEU A 795 -0.54 26.57 7.87
CA LEU A 795 -0.13 26.24 9.24
C LEU A 795 0.53 27.47 9.86
N THR A 796 0.21 27.76 11.12
CA THR A 796 0.80 28.88 11.87
C THR A 796 1.51 28.36 13.11
N CYS A 797 2.80 28.67 13.21
CA CYS A 797 3.62 28.41 14.38
C CYS A 797 3.89 29.72 15.11
N ARG A 798 3.58 29.77 16.40
CA ARG A 798 3.86 30.94 17.26
C ARG A 798 5.19 30.76 17.98
N LEU A 799 6.04 31.78 17.88
CA LEU A 799 7.33 31.88 18.56
C LEU A 799 7.27 32.98 19.62
N ASP A 800 7.19 32.59 20.89
CA ASP A 800 7.31 33.52 22.02
C ASP A 800 8.77 33.77 22.42
N PHE A 801 9.09 35.01 22.80
CA PHE A 801 10.42 35.44 23.22
C PHE A 801 10.39 35.90 24.68
N PRO A 802 10.60 35.00 25.65
CA PRO A 802 10.53 35.33 27.07
C PRO A 802 11.77 36.10 27.58
N ASP A 803 12.89 36.02 26.85
CA ASP A 803 14.14 36.68 27.17
C ASP A 803 14.06 38.20 27.00
N LYS A 804 14.55 38.97 27.99
CA LYS A 804 14.41 40.44 28.01
C LYS A 804 15.21 41.12 26.91
N ASP A 805 16.41 40.64 26.60
CA ASP A 805 17.25 41.21 25.56
C ASP A 805 16.57 41.01 24.20
N ALA A 806 16.01 39.81 23.97
CA ALA A 806 15.20 39.55 22.77
C ALA A 806 13.94 40.41 22.69
N GLN A 807 13.29 40.69 23.82
CA GLN A 807 12.13 41.58 23.88
C GLN A 807 12.51 43.02 23.51
N GLU A 808 13.61 43.54 24.05
CA GLU A 808 14.10 44.91 23.77
C GLU A 808 14.49 45.08 22.31
N VAL A 809 15.24 44.13 21.74
CA VAL A 809 15.60 44.14 20.31
C VAL A 809 14.34 44.08 19.44
N LEU A 810 13.37 43.22 19.78
CA LEU A 810 12.11 43.15 19.02
C LEU A 810 11.26 44.43 19.17
N LEU A 811 11.26 45.08 20.33
CA LEU A 811 10.57 46.35 20.56
C LEU A 811 11.19 47.52 19.80
N SER A 812 12.52 47.54 19.68
CA SER A 812 13.29 48.61 19.02
C SER A 812 13.00 48.78 17.52
N GLY A 813 12.24 47.86 16.91
CA GLY A 813 11.92 47.90 15.49
C GLY A 813 12.88 47.10 14.61
N ALA A 814 13.73 46.23 15.19
CA ALA A 814 14.66 45.38 14.45
C ALA A 814 14.00 44.68 13.25
N ALA A 815 14.73 44.62 12.13
CA ALA A 815 14.30 43.93 10.92
C ALA A 815 14.26 42.43 11.18
N VAL A 816 13.14 41.80 10.83
CA VAL A 816 12.95 40.36 10.97
C VAL A 816 13.05 39.72 9.60
N SER A 817 13.83 38.65 9.52
CA SER A 817 14.00 37.83 8.32
C SER A 817 13.61 36.38 8.61
N GLN A 818 13.31 35.63 7.54
CA GLN A 818 13.02 34.20 7.61
C GLN A 818 13.81 33.44 6.56
N THR A 819 14.16 32.19 6.86
CA THR A 819 14.76 31.26 5.90
C THR A 819 14.30 29.85 6.21
N GLN A 820 13.84 29.12 5.20
CA GLN A 820 13.50 27.71 5.38
C GLN A 820 14.79 26.88 5.47
N THR A 821 15.02 26.21 6.59
CA THR A 821 16.24 25.46 6.86
C THR A 821 16.09 23.96 6.60
N SER A 822 14.86 23.46 6.64
CA SER A 822 14.51 22.05 6.43
C SER A 822 13.08 21.92 5.91
N PRO A 823 12.64 20.72 5.49
CA PRO A 823 11.27 20.49 5.01
C PRO A 823 10.16 21.01 5.93
N CYS A 824 10.32 20.86 7.25
CA CYS A 824 9.31 21.24 8.24
C CYS A 824 9.74 22.41 9.15
N SER A 825 10.86 23.08 8.90
CA SER A 825 11.35 24.14 9.79
C SER A 825 11.73 25.44 9.09
N ILE A 826 11.33 26.56 9.69
CA ILE A 826 11.66 27.92 9.24
C ILE A 826 12.40 28.65 10.37
N LYS A 827 13.63 29.08 10.09
CA LYS A 827 14.40 29.92 11.00
C LYS A 827 13.97 31.37 10.85
N VAL A 828 13.62 32.01 11.96
CA VAL A 828 13.32 33.44 12.07
C VAL A 828 14.49 34.11 12.77
N SER A 829 15.00 35.22 12.22
CA SER A 829 16.15 35.94 12.77
C SER A 829 15.92 37.46 12.82
N PHE A 830 16.36 38.10 13.90
CA PHE A 830 16.33 39.56 14.08
C PHE A 830 17.40 40.01 15.08
N GLY A 831 18.17 41.05 14.75
CA GLY A 831 19.39 41.36 15.49
C GLY A 831 20.34 40.16 15.48
N GLU A 832 20.84 39.76 16.65
CA GLU A 832 21.65 38.55 16.85
C GLU A 832 20.81 37.34 17.32
N ILE A 833 19.49 37.51 17.44
CA ILE A 833 18.58 36.47 17.94
C ILE A 833 18.03 35.66 16.77
N SER A 834 17.95 34.35 16.96
CA SER A 834 17.23 33.48 16.03
C SER A 834 16.48 32.37 16.76
N LYS A 835 15.33 31.96 16.20
CA LYS A 835 14.51 30.87 16.71
C LYS A 835 13.89 30.10 15.55
N ILE A 836 13.68 28.80 15.73
CA ILE A 836 13.13 27.91 14.70
C ILE A 836 11.64 27.68 14.97
N ALA A 837 10.82 27.91 13.94
CA ALA A 837 9.44 27.47 13.87
C ALA A 837 9.38 26.07 13.23
N SER A 838 9.01 25.06 14.02
CA SER A 838 8.87 23.67 13.59
C SER A 838 7.41 23.34 13.32
N PHE A 839 7.14 22.72 12.18
CA PHE A 839 5.80 22.31 11.74
C PHE A 839 5.67 20.77 11.73
N PRO A 840 4.48 20.20 11.99
CA PRO A 840 4.26 18.75 11.97
C PRO A 840 4.10 18.19 10.55
N PHE A 841 4.29 19.02 9.53
CA PHE A 841 4.11 18.67 8.12
C PHE A 841 4.95 19.61 7.24
N PRO A 842 5.47 19.16 6.08
CA PRO A 842 6.30 20.01 5.23
C PRO A 842 5.56 21.25 4.72
N VAL A 843 6.23 22.41 4.79
CA VAL A 843 5.67 23.73 4.43
C VAL A 843 6.43 24.40 3.31
N ASP A 844 5.76 25.29 2.58
CA ASP A 844 6.39 26.16 1.57
C ASP A 844 6.89 27.47 2.21
N GLY A 845 8.14 27.47 2.69
CA GLY A 845 8.74 28.64 3.33
C GLY A 845 8.95 29.83 2.38
N THR A 846 8.98 29.61 1.06
CA THR A 846 9.07 30.69 0.06
C THR A 846 7.81 31.56 0.04
N LYS A 847 6.69 31.01 0.52
CA LYS A 847 5.38 31.68 0.63
C LYS A 847 5.00 32.00 2.07
N ALA A 848 5.91 31.77 3.03
CA ALA A 848 5.64 32.03 4.43
C ALA A 848 5.53 33.54 4.70
N LYS A 849 4.65 33.90 5.63
CA LYS A 849 4.40 35.27 6.08
C LYS A 849 4.69 35.37 7.57
N LEU A 850 5.29 36.49 7.99
CA LEU A 850 5.53 36.79 9.39
C LEU A 850 4.48 37.77 9.91
N ARG A 851 3.87 37.45 11.06
CA ARG A 851 3.03 38.38 11.82
C ARG A 851 3.74 38.72 13.13
N MET A 852 4.08 39.98 13.31
CA MET A 852 4.92 40.43 14.43
C MET A 852 4.11 41.20 15.46
N ALA A 853 4.03 40.68 16.68
CA ALA A 853 3.38 41.35 17.80
C ALA A 853 4.43 41.92 18.76
N ARG A 854 5.12 42.99 18.35
CA ARG A 854 6.26 43.56 19.09
C ARG A 854 5.94 43.89 20.56
N LYS A 855 4.74 44.45 20.83
CA LYS A 855 4.27 44.79 22.20
C LYS A 855 3.95 43.57 23.07
N SER A 856 3.70 42.43 22.45
CA SER A 856 3.35 41.17 23.13
C SER A 856 4.45 40.11 22.99
N HIS A 857 5.61 40.51 22.45
CA HIS A 857 6.84 39.72 22.40
C HIS A 857 6.74 38.36 21.71
N TYR A 858 5.96 38.26 20.63
CA TYR A 858 5.89 37.05 19.81
C TYR A 858 5.91 37.36 18.31
N ILE A 859 6.34 36.35 17.55
CA ILE A 859 6.29 36.32 16.08
C ILE A 859 5.55 35.05 15.68
N GLU A 860 4.62 35.16 14.76
CA GLU A 860 4.00 34.00 14.13
C GLU A 860 4.53 33.81 12.71
N VAL A 861 4.79 32.55 12.38
CA VAL A 861 5.20 32.10 11.06
C VAL A 861 4.02 31.37 10.43
N ILE A 862 3.45 31.95 9.38
CA ILE A 862 2.27 31.43 8.67
C ILE A 862 2.73 30.89 7.33
N ALA A 863 2.68 29.58 7.11
CA ALA A 863 3.16 28.95 5.88
C ALA A 863 2.12 27.98 5.29
N PRO A 864 1.91 27.96 3.96
CA PRO A 864 1.08 26.94 3.33
C PRO A 864 1.79 25.57 3.32
N PRO A 865 1.05 24.46 3.30
CA PRO A 865 1.65 23.13 3.13
C PRO A 865 2.36 23.03 1.77
N THR A 866 3.32 22.12 1.65
CA THR A 866 3.93 21.82 0.35
C THR A 866 2.88 21.25 -0.62
N GLY A 867 3.05 21.54 -1.91
CA GLY A 867 2.19 21.04 -2.98
C GLY A 867 3.01 20.53 -4.17
N PRO A 868 2.36 19.95 -5.20
CA PRO A 868 3.04 19.39 -6.38
C PRO A 868 3.97 20.41 -7.05
N HIS A 869 3.55 21.67 -7.04
CA HIS A 869 4.28 22.82 -7.57
C HIS A 869 4.61 23.82 -6.45
N SER A 870 5.23 23.34 -5.36
CA SER A 870 5.79 24.18 -4.30
C SER A 870 7.32 24.22 -4.38
N GLN A 871 7.95 25.33 -4.01
CA GLN A 871 9.42 25.46 -3.95
C GLN A 871 10.00 25.17 -2.56
N GLY A 872 9.16 24.99 -1.54
CA GLY A 872 9.60 24.59 -0.20
C GLY A 872 9.45 23.08 0.06
N GLY A 873 9.32 22.74 1.34
CA GLY A 873 9.27 21.37 1.83
C GLY A 873 10.53 20.60 1.47
N LEU A 874 10.38 19.38 0.95
CA LEU A 874 11.49 18.54 0.50
C LEU A 874 12.27 19.10 -0.69
N SER A 875 11.83 20.18 -1.33
CA SER A 875 12.65 20.84 -2.35
C SER A 875 13.93 21.46 -1.75
N VAL A 876 13.92 21.79 -0.44
CA VAL A 876 15.09 22.30 0.32
C VAL A 876 16.11 21.18 0.59
N ASN A 877 15.63 19.97 0.83
CA ASN A 877 16.44 18.77 1.00
C ASN A 877 15.77 17.58 0.28
N PRO A 878 16.04 17.36 -1.03
CA PRO A 878 15.32 16.35 -1.81
C PRO A 878 15.65 14.91 -1.45
N PHE A 879 16.80 14.68 -0.79
CA PHE A 879 17.31 13.36 -0.44
C PHE A 879 17.62 13.29 1.06
N PRO A 880 16.61 13.46 1.93
CA PRO A 880 16.80 13.48 3.37
C PRO A 880 17.38 12.15 3.87
N VAL A 881 18.56 12.25 4.49
CA VAL A 881 19.17 11.20 5.31
C VAL A 881 19.04 11.62 6.76
N ILE A 882 18.15 10.96 7.48
CA ILE A 882 17.73 11.33 8.84
C ILE A 882 18.57 10.56 9.85
N PHE A 883 19.15 11.24 10.83
CA PHE A 883 20.03 10.63 11.81
C PHE A 883 19.28 10.42 13.14
N GLU A 884 18.83 9.19 13.40
CA GLU A 884 18.02 8.86 14.59
C GLU A 884 18.79 7.83 15.43
N GLY A 885 19.06 8.15 16.70
CA GLY A 885 19.73 7.22 17.63
C GLY A 885 21.10 6.73 17.16
N GLY A 886 21.88 7.58 16.46
CA GLY A 886 23.19 7.19 15.93
C GLY A 886 23.18 6.53 14.55
N LYS A 887 21.99 6.32 13.94
CA LYS A 887 21.83 5.55 12.70
C LYS A 887 21.24 6.40 11.58
N PRO A 888 21.90 6.50 10.41
CA PRO A 888 21.36 7.20 9.26
C PRO A 888 20.27 6.37 8.56
N THR A 889 19.16 7.04 8.31
CA THR A 889 17.94 6.48 7.75
C THR A 889 17.59 7.20 6.45
N LEU A 890 17.37 6.45 5.38
CA LEU A 890 16.82 7.01 4.15
C LEU A 890 15.31 7.16 4.29
N TRP A 891 14.81 8.37 4.04
CA TRP A 891 13.38 8.63 4.19
C TRP A 891 12.57 8.45 2.90
N ASN A 892 13.17 8.67 1.72
CA ASN A 892 12.50 8.56 0.41
C ASN A 892 13.26 7.74 -0.65
N MET A 893 14.29 7.00 -0.25
CA MET A 893 15.03 6.07 -1.12
C MET A 893 15.15 4.71 -0.43
N HIS A 894 14.89 3.63 -1.17
CA HIS A 894 14.99 2.27 -0.65
C HIS A 894 16.44 1.76 -0.75
N ARG A 895 16.87 0.93 0.21
CA ARG A 895 18.20 0.31 0.24
C ARG A 895 18.33 -0.90 -0.68
N LEU A 896 19.55 -1.16 -1.14
CA LEU A 896 19.89 -2.24 -2.05
C LEU A 896 21.17 -2.93 -1.63
N TYR A 897 21.15 -4.27 -1.62
CA TYR A 897 22.37 -5.05 -1.62
C TYR A 897 22.82 -5.32 -3.06
N LEU A 898 23.77 -4.51 -3.53
CA LEU A 898 24.21 -4.51 -4.94
C LEU A 898 24.77 -5.85 -5.40
N ASP A 899 25.44 -6.62 -4.53
CA ASP A 899 26.05 -7.89 -4.95
C ASP A 899 25.02 -9.00 -5.20
N ARG A 900 23.81 -8.87 -4.64
CA ARG A 900 22.64 -9.75 -4.92
C ARG A 900 21.82 -9.27 -6.13
N GLN A 901 22.16 -8.12 -6.72
CA GLN A 901 21.48 -7.59 -7.91
C GLN A 901 22.16 -8.09 -9.21
N PRO A 902 21.42 -8.70 -10.16
CA PRO A 902 21.99 -9.21 -11.40
C PRO A 902 22.65 -8.11 -12.26
N ALA A 903 23.90 -8.33 -12.69
CA ALA A 903 24.62 -7.40 -13.57
C ALA A 903 24.29 -7.64 -15.06
N LEU A 904 23.97 -6.57 -15.78
CA LEU A 904 23.64 -6.58 -17.19
C LEU A 904 24.89 -6.65 -18.08
N ASP A 905 24.82 -7.42 -19.17
CA ASP A 905 25.88 -7.45 -20.18
C ASP A 905 25.77 -6.25 -21.13
N ILE A 906 26.47 -5.18 -20.78
CA ILE A 906 26.52 -3.94 -21.58
C ILE A 906 27.26 -4.08 -22.92
N THR A 907 27.88 -5.24 -23.21
CA THR A 907 28.45 -5.50 -24.54
C THR A 907 27.37 -5.80 -25.58
N LYS A 908 26.20 -6.31 -25.14
CA LYS A 908 25.04 -6.63 -25.99
C LYS A 908 24.16 -5.40 -26.20
N ARG A 909 24.69 -4.38 -26.88
CA ARG A 909 24.01 -3.08 -27.10
C ARG A 909 22.56 -3.21 -27.58
N GLN A 910 22.29 -4.08 -28.56
CA GLN A 910 20.93 -4.29 -29.10
C GLN A 910 19.93 -4.77 -28.04
N ASN A 911 20.39 -5.53 -27.04
CA ASN A 911 19.54 -6.01 -25.95
C ASN A 911 19.15 -4.88 -24.97
N LEU A 912 20.01 -3.88 -24.79
CA LEU A 912 19.73 -2.71 -23.94
C LEU A 912 18.90 -1.66 -24.67
N ASP A 913 19.17 -1.44 -25.96
CA ASP A 913 18.55 -0.38 -26.78
C ASP A 913 17.03 -0.51 -26.85
N ARG A 914 16.49 -1.74 -26.85
CA ARG A 914 15.04 -2.00 -26.91
C ARG A 914 14.23 -1.47 -25.73
N TRP A 915 14.82 -1.25 -24.56
CA TRP A 915 14.07 -0.91 -23.35
C TRP A 915 14.71 0.20 -22.49
N LEU A 916 16.04 0.24 -22.34
CA LEU A 916 16.69 1.05 -21.32
C LEU A 916 16.51 2.55 -21.55
N ASN A 917 16.69 3.02 -22.78
CA ASN A 917 16.51 4.44 -23.10
C ASN A 917 15.05 4.88 -22.87
N THR A 918 14.09 4.07 -23.30
CA THR A 918 12.66 4.32 -23.06
C THR A 918 12.36 4.36 -21.56
N HIS A 919 12.85 3.38 -20.80
CA HIS A 919 12.65 3.28 -19.35
C HIS A 919 13.19 4.50 -18.60
N VAL A 920 14.43 4.89 -18.86
CA VAL A 920 15.05 6.07 -18.21
C VAL A 920 14.39 7.37 -18.68
N THR A 921 14.02 7.49 -19.96
CA THR A 921 13.32 8.68 -20.48
C THR A 921 11.93 8.85 -19.87
N LEU A 922 11.24 7.74 -19.57
CA LEU A 922 9.93 7.73 -18.90
C LEU A 922 10.02 7.90 -17.38
N SER A 923 11.21 8.14 -16.82
CA SER A 923 11.34 8.63 -15.44
C SER A 923 10.92 10.11 -15.30
N LEU A 924 10.82 10.84 -16.42
CA LEU A 924 10.32 12.22 -16.47
C LEU A 924 8.80 12.24 -16.69
N SER A 925 8.10 13.12 -15.97
CA SER A 925 6.72 13.48 -16.27
C SER A 925 6.62 14.25 -17.58
N ASP A 926 5.42 14.37 -18.15
CA ASP A 926 5.21 15.13 -19.37
C ASP A 926 5.54 16.63 -19.16
N ARG A 927 5.31 17.15 -17.94
CA ARG A 927 5.72 18.51 -17.55
C ARG A 927 7.25 18.63 -17.53
N GLU A 928 7.94 17.69 -16.89
CA GLU A 928 9.41 17.69 -16.81
C GLU A 928 10.06 17.56 -18.19
N LYS A 929 9.48 16.74 -19.10
CA LYS A 929 9.91 16.65 -20.50
C LYS A 929 9.73 17.97 -21.26
N ALA A 930 8.63 18.65 -21.04
CA ALA A 930 8.38 19.97 -21.64
C ALA A 930 9.39 21.01 -21.13
N MET A 931 9.72 20.99 -19.82
CA MET A 931 10.76 21.83 -19.23
C MET A 931 12.12 21.57 -19.86
N ARG A 932 12.51 20.30 -19.99
CA ARG A 932 13.75 19.91 -20.68
C ARG A 932 13.80 20.42 -22.13
N SER A 933 12.70 20.32 -22.85
CA SER A 933 12.63 20.69 -24.28
C SER A 933 12.61 22.21 -24.52
N ALA A 934 12.10 22.98 -23.55
CA ALA A 934 12.00 24.44 -23.65
C ALA A 934 13.35 25.18 -23.51
N GLY A 935 14.41 24.48 -23.12
CA GLY A 935 15.73 25.05 -22.83
C GLY A 935 15.72 25.86 -21.51
N GLN A 936 16.92 26.08 -20.95
CA GLN A 936 17.06 26.78 -19.67
C GLN A 936 16.69 28.26 -19.78
N LYS A 937 15.70 28.72 -18.99
CA LYS A 937 15.28 30.14 -18.95
C LYS A 937 15.76 30.94 -17.73
N SER A 938 16.30 30.31 -16.67
CA SER A 938 17.01 31.01 -15.59
C SER A 938 17.91 30.08 -14.76
N ASN A 939 18.89 30.63 -14.04
CA ASN A 939 19.76 29.91 -13.09
C ASN A 939 19.13 29.72 -11.70
N GLN A 940 17.86 30.08 -11.50
CA GLN A 940 17.27 30.23 -10.16
C GLN A 940 15.93 29.53 -9.96
N ASP A 941 15.45 28.70 -10.90
CA ASP A 941 14.19 27.97 -10.70
C ASP A 941 14.40 26.62 -9.97
N PRO A 942 13.96 26.43 -8.71
CA PRO A 942 14.05 25.16 -8.00
C PRO A 942 13.25 24.03 -8.66
N TYR A 943 12.24 24.34 -9.48
CA TYR A 943 11.55 23.31 -10.28
C TYR A 943 12.47 22.68 -11.33
N GLN A 944 13.54 23.38 -11.71
CA GLN A 944 14.53 22.92 -12.66
C GLN A 944 15.57 22.01 -11.98
N THR A 945 15.88 22.19 -10.69
CA THR A 945 16.94 21.43 -10.00
C THR A 945 16.76 19.91 -10.09
N LEU A 946 15.57 19.39 -9.76
CA LEU A 946 15.33 17.94 -9.83
C LEU A 946 15.30 17.44 -11.28
N VAL A 947 14.83 18.27 -12.22
CA VAL A 947 14.85 17.96 -13.67
C VAL A 947 16.28 17.91 -14.19
N ASP A 948 17.14 18.84 -13.76
CA ASP A 948 18.56 18.89 -14.10
C ASP A 948 19.28 17.65 -13.55
N VAL A 949 19.04 17.27 -12.28
CA VAL A 949 19.57 16.01 -11.71
C VAL A 949 19.10 14.79 -12.53
N LYS A 950 17.81 14.71 -12.90
CA LYS A 950 17.29 13.62 -13.74
C LYS A 950 17.94 13.59 -15.13
N GLU A 951 18.26 14.74 -15.72
CA GLU A 951 18.97 14.82 -16.99
C GLU A 951 20.43 14.36 -16.85
N SER A 952 21.13 14.80 -15.80
CA SER A 952 22.48 14.31 -15.46
C SER A 952 22.49 12.79 -15.25
N LEU A 953 21.47 12.24 -14.60
CA LEU A 953 21.27 10.78 -14.48
C LEU A 953 21.04 10.12 -15.84
N HIS A 954 20.21 10.69 -16.72
CA HIS A 954 20.00 10.17 -18.08
C HIS A 954 21.32 10.10 -18.86
N VAL A 955 22.13 11.16 -18.79
CA VAL A 955 23.47 11.22 -19.40
C VAL A 955 24.39 10.12 -18.89
N LEU A 956 24.43 9.88 -17.57
CA LEU A 956 25.22 8.79 -16.97
C LEU A 956 24.86 7.44 -17.59
N TYR A 957 23.56 7.10 -17.60
CA TYR A 957 23.07 5.82 -18.13
C TYR A 957 23.39 5.65 -19.62
N MET A 958 23.13 6.67 -20.43
CA MET A 958 23.28 6.57 -21.89
C MET A 958 24.75 6.54 -22.31
N ARG A 959 25.63 7.33 -21.68
CA ARG A 959 27.07 7.35 -22.01
C ARG A 959 27.82 6.15 -21.43
N TYR A 960 27.41 5.62 -20.27
CA TYR A 960 28.01 4.41 -19.72
C TYR A 960 27.75 3.19 -20.60
N THR A 961 26.50 3.02 -21.03
CA THR A 961 26.10 1.93 -21.94
C THR A 961 26.56 2.17 -23.39
N GLY A 962 26.91 3.42 -23.72
CA GLY A 962 27.26 3.87 -25.06
C GLY A 962 26.06 4.03 -25.99
N LEU A 963 24.82 3.87 -25.50
CA LEU A 963 23.60 4.01 -26.29
C LEU A 963 23.49 5.38 -26.98
N GLN A 964 24.04 6.42 -26.36
CA GLN A 964 24.16 7.76 -26.94
C GLN A 964 25.56 8.34 -26.69
N GLY A 965 25.95 9.40 -27.43
CA GLY A 965 27.15 10.18 -27.12
C GLY A 965 28.47 9.74 -27.76
N GLY A 966 28.47 8.85 -28.76
CA GLY A 966 29.66 8.57 -29.60
C GLY A 966 30.76 7.69 -29.00
N GLY A 967 30.59 7.19 -27.77
CA GLY A 967 31.54 6.31 -27.08
C GLY A 967 31.02 5.80 -25.73
N LYS A 968 31.69 4.80 -25.15
CA LYS A 968 31.44 4.31 -23.79
C LYS A 968 32.36 5.03 -22.81
N HIS A 969 31.84 5.46 -21.67
CA HIS A 969 32.61 6.10 -20.60
C HIS A 969 32.35 5.40 -19.27
N ARG A 970 33.40 5.21 -18.47
CA ARG A 970 33.28 4.63 -17.11
C ARG A 970 33.53 5.62 -15.99
N VAL A 971 34.19 6.74 -16.29
CA VAL A 971 34.51 7.79 -15.33
C VAL A 971 33.82 9.08 -15.76
N PHE A 972 33.07 9.66 -14.83
CA PHE A 972 32.30 10.88 -15.04
C PHE A 972 32.73 11.94 -14.04
N GLY A 973 32.89 13.17 -14.50
CA GLY A 973 33.19 14.33 -13.65
C GLY A 973 31.98 15.23 -13.52
N LEU A 974 31.46 15.40 -12.31
CA LEU A 974 30.46 16.43 -12.03
C LEU A 974 31.18 17.77 -11.89
N SER A 975 30.78 18.77 -12.68
CA SER A 975 31.52 20.02 -12.82
C SER A 975 30.62 21.24 -12.66
N GLU A 976 31.09 22.22 -11.89
CA GLU A 976 30.53 23.57 -11.81
C GLU A 976 31.57 24.56 -12.37
N PRO A 977 31.54 24.86 -13.67
CA PRO A 977 32.57 25.69 -14.32
C PRO A 977 32.73 27.07 -13.68
N ASP A 978 31.63 27.66 -13.19
CA ASP A 978 31.63 29.00 -12.60
C ASP A 978 32.25 29.04 -11.20
N MET A 979 32.42 27.89 -10.53
CA MET A 979 32.99 27.79 -9.16
C MET A 979 34.34 27.07 -9.09
N GLY A 980 34.93 26.66 -10.22
CA GLY A 980 36.26 26.06 -10.27
C GLY A 980 36.35 24.70 -10.99
N GLY A 981 35.25 24.23 -11.58
CA GLY A 981 35.24 23.03 -12.42
C GLY A 981 34.78 21.77 -11.68
N VAL A 982 35.48 20.65 -11.90
CA VAL A 982 35.08 19.32 -11.41
C VAL A 982 35.17 19.25 -9.88
N TYR A 983 34.07 18.91 -9.21
CA TYR A 983 33.99 18.78 -7.75
C TYR A 983 33.80 17.35 -7.25
N ALA A 984 33.45 16.41 -8.14
CA ALA A 984 33.37 14.99 -7.81
C ALA A 984 33.60 14.11 -9.05
N LEU A 985 34.24 12.96 -8.86
CA LEU A 985 34.31 11.90 -9.87
C LEU A 985 33.38 10.74 -9.49
N ILE A 986 32.71 10.17 -10.50
CA ILE A 986 31.88 8.97 -10.39
C ILE A 986 32.52 7.88 -11.26
N PHE A 987 32.92 6.79 -10.64
CA PHE A 987 33.49 5.61 -11.29
C PHE A 987 32.42 4.51 -11.36
N ILE A 988 31.99 4.13 -12.55
CA ILE A 988 30.92 3.12 -12.72
C ILE A 988 31.55 1.77 -13.07
N THR A 989 31.37 0.79 -12.19
CA THR A 989 31.83 -0.59 -12.40
C THR A 989 30.81 -1.35 -13.25
N ASP A 990 29.53 -1.26 -12.87
CA ASP A 990 28.46 -2.11 -13.39
C ASP A 990 27.10 -1.42 -13.53
N LEU A 991 26.28 -1.94 -14.45
CA LEU A 991 24.84 -1.65 -14.54
C LEU A 991 24.10 -2.91 -14.10
N ARG A 992 23.29 -2.81 -13.05
CA ARG A 992 22.56 -3.93 -12.44
C ARG A 992 21.05 -3.74 -12.54
N LEU A 993 20.32 -4.85 -12.40
CA LEU A 993 18.86 -4.83 -12.24
C LEU A 993 18.51 -4.67 -10.78
N ASP A 994 17.68 -3.68 -10.47
CA ASP A 994 17.00 -3.54 -9.19
C ASP A 994 15.64 -4.24 -9.30
N LEU A 995 15.62 -5.50 -8.86
CA LEU A 995 14.50 -6.41 -9.12
C LEU A 995 13.22 -6.02 -8.40
N ALA A 996 13.32 -5.59 -7.14
CA ALA A 996 12.15 -5.22 -6.33
C ALA A 996 11.53 -3.90 -6.82
N ALA A 997 12.37 -2.95 -7.24
CA ALA A 997 11.93 -1.64 -7.72
C ALA A 997 11.62 -1.62 -9.23
N GLN A 998 11.71 -2.77 -9.92
CA GLN A 998 11.43 -2.94 -11.34
C GLN A 998 12.21 -1.95 -12.22
N THR A 999 13.51 -1.75 -11.93
CA THR A 999 14.35 -0.75 -12.62
C THR A 999 15.81 -1.21 -12.76
N ALA A 1000 16.67 -0.34 -13.30
CA ALA A 1000 18.12 -0.52 -13.31
C ALA A 1000 18.79 0.42 -12.31
N VAL A 1001 19.97 0.03 -11.84
CA VAL A 1001 20.81 0.77 -10.91
C VAL A 1001 22.28 0.70 -11.35
N LEU A 1002 23.01 1.82 -11.23
CA LEU A 1002 24.45 1.86 -11.43
C LEU A 1002 25.15 1.50 -10.13
N ASP A 1003 26.02 0.50 -10.19
CA ASP A 1003 27.01 0.17 -9.17
C ASP A 1003 28.24 1.05 -9.43
N ALA A 1004 28.47 2.01 -8.55
CA ALA A 1004 29.43 3.06 -8.77
C ALA A 1004 30.18 3.45 -7.49
N PHE A 1005 31.22 4.24 -7.64
CA PHE A 1005 32.08 4.74 -6.57
C PHE A 1005 32.26 6.24 -6.73
N ALA A 1006 31.99 6.99 -5.67
CA ALA A 1006 32.07 8.44 -5.66
C ALA A 1006 33.37 8.90 -4.99
N LEU A 1007 34.05 9.86 -5.64
CA LEU A 1007 35.25 10.54 -5.14
C LEU A 1007 34.97 12.05 -5.07
N PRO A 1008 34.63 12.59 -3.90
CA PRO A 1008 34.56 14.04 -3.69
C PRO A 1008 35.96 14.67 -3.81
N LEU A 1009 36.08 15.72 -4.62
CA LEU A 1009 37.33 16.45 -4.82
C LEU A 1009 37.36 17.67 -3.89
N THR A 1010 38.23 17.61 -2.88
CA THR A 1010 38.62 18.75 -2.05
C THR A 1010 39.94 19.33 -2.53
N ILE A 1011 40.29 20.55 -2.09
CA ILE A 1011 41.55 21.21 -2.46
C ILE A 1011 42.75 20.29 -2.17
N ASP A 1012 42.79 19.69 -0.98
CA ASP A 1012 43.86 18.78 -0.56
C ASP A 1012 43.92 17.52 -1.44
N ARG A 1013 42.76 16.90 -1.70
CA ARG A 1013 42.68 15.68 -2.54
C ARG A 1013 43.10 15.91 -3.98
N VAL A 1014 42.82 17.09 -4.54
CA VAL A 1014 43.22 17.42 -5.92
C VAL A 1014 44.75 17.46 -6.02
N SER A 1015 45.43 17.98 -4.99
CA SER A 1015 46.90 17.94 -4.92
C SER A 1015 47.43 16.51 -4.84
N ASP A 1016 46.86 15.70 -3.95
CA ASP A 1016 47.30 14.31 -3.72
C ASP A 1016 47.05 13.40 -4.93
N LEU A 1017 45.95 13.64 -5.67
CA LEU A 1017 45.51 12.81 -6.79
C LEU A 1017 45.90 13.37 -8.17
N ALA A 1018 46.72 14.43 -8.22
CA ALA A 1018 47.12 15.06 -9.49
C ALA A 1018 47.68 14.07 -10.55
N PRO A 1019 48.53 13.06 -10.19
CA PRO A 1019 48.99 12.06 -11.15
C PRO A 1019 47.85 11.20 -11.71
N LEU A 1020 46.90 10.80 -10.86
CA LEU A 1020 45.72 10.03 -11.28
C LEU A 1020 44.84 10.85 -12.22
N LEU A 1021 44.54 12.09 -11.87
CA LEU A 1021 43.69 12.98 -12.68
C LEU A 1021 44.28 13.20 -14.08
N ARG A 1022 45.60 13.38 -14.18
CA ARG A 1022 46.31 13.50 -15.47
C ARG A 1022 46.15 12.23 -16.30
N ARG A 1023 46.41 11.05 -15.71
CA ARG A 1023 46.27 9.76 -16.41
C ARG A 1023 44.84 9.50 -16.89
N LEU A 1024 43.84 9.84 -16.07
CA LEU A 1024 42.42 9.69 -16.46
C LEU A 1024 42.08 10.56 -17.69
N GLY A 1025 42.61 11.78 -17.75
CA GLY A 1025 42.46 12.67 -18.90
C GLY A 1025 43.16 12.19 -20.18
N GLU A 1026 44.24 11.41 -20.06
CA GLU A 1026 45.01 10.85 -21.18
C GLU A 1026 44.42 9.54 -21.73
N THR A 1027 43.43 8.93 -21.05
CA THR A 1027 42.80 7.69 -21.54
C THR A 1027 41.99 7.93 -22.81
N LYS A 1028 41.92 6.91 -23.68
CA LYS A 1028 41.15 6.96 -24.94
C LYS A 1028 39.65 7.25 -24.72
N GLU A 1029 39.09 6.78 -23.60
CA GLU A 1029 37.71 7.03 -23.21
C GLU A 1029 37.57 8.38 -22.47
N GLY A 1030 38.61 8.84 -21.78
CA GLY A 1030 38.61 10.11 -21.04
C GLY A 1030 37.59 10.16 -19.89
N VAL A 1031 37.52 11.32 -19.24
CA VAL A 1031 36.48 11.63 -18.25
C VAL A 1031 35.32 12.34 -18.94
N ALA A 1032 34.12 11.76 -18.88
CA ALA A 1032 32.93 12.41 -19.40
C ALA A 1032 32.45 13.47 -18.39
N GLN A 1033 32.55 14.75 -18.76
CA GLN A 1033 32.08 15.84 -17.90
C GLN A 1033 30.56 16.01 -18.00
N ILE A 1034 29.92 16.21 -16.85
CA ILE A 1034 28.53 16.61 -16.67
C ILE A 1034 28.57 17.98 -16.01
N VAL A 1035 28.13 19.00 -16.76
CA VAL A 1035 28.08 20.38 -16.28
C VAL A 1035 26.82 20.54 -15.45
N THR A 1036 26.99 20.87 -14.18
CA THR A 1036 25.91 21.17 -13.24
C THR A 1036 25.82 22.66 -12.96
N LYS A 1037 24.72 23.11 -12.36
CA LYS A 1037 24.56 24.44 -11.74
C LYS A 1037 24.68 24.37 -10.22
N ASP A 1038 24.85 25.49 -9.51
CA ASP A 1038 25.02 25.53 -8.04
C ASP A 1038 23.94 24.72 -7.30
N ASN A 1039 22.65 24.96 -7.58
CA ASN A 1039 21.55 24.20 -6.97
C ASN A 1039 21.60 22.70 -7.30
N GLU A 1040 22.01 22.35 -8.53
CA GLU A 1040 22.16 20.96 -8.95
C GLU A 1040 23.39 20.30 -8.30
N MET A 1041 24.51 21.00 -8.16
CA MET A 1041 25.70 20.55 -7.41
C MET A 1041 25.32 20.23 -5.96
N ARG A 1042 24.61 21.15 -5.30
CA ARG A 1042 24.13 20.93 -3.92
C ARG A 1042 23.17 19.75 -3.84
N ALA A 1043 22.33 19.54 -4.84
CA ALA A 1043 21.45 18.37 -4.92
C ALA A 1043 22.23 17.06 -5.15
N TRP A 1044 23.26 17.07 -6.01
CA TRP A 1044 24.17 15.95 -6.23
C TRP A 1044 24.91 15.56 -4.95
N LYS A 1045 25.42 16.52 -4.20
CA LYS A 1045 26.11 16.25 -2.92
C LYS A 1045 25.20 15.55 -1.91
N ARG A 1046 23.91 15.93 -1.84
CA ARG A 1046 22.89 15.23 -1.03
C ARG A 1046 22.60 13.83 -1.58
N LEU A 1047 22.42 13.71 -2.90
CA LEU A 1047 22.18 12.43 -3.56
C LEU A 1047 23.33 11.44 -3.37
N LEU A 1048 24.59 11.90 -3.37
CA LEU A 1048 25.76 11.05 -3.13
C LEU A 1048 25.75 10.47 -1.71
N ALA A 1049 25.44 11.29 -0.69
CA ALA A 1049 25.30 10.80 0.68
C ALA A 1049 24.15 9.77 0.81
N ALA A 1050 23.00 10.07 0.22
CA ALA A 1050 21.87 9.14 0.19
C ALA A 1050 22.21 7.84 -0.57
N SER A 1051 22.95 7.93 -1.69
CA SER A 1051 23.34 6.78 -2.52
C SER A 1051 24.41 5.91 -1.86
N ALA A 1052 25.27 6.48 -1.00
CA ALA A 1052 26.21 5.72 -0.17
C ALA A 1052 25.44 4.91 0.89
N GLU A 1053 24.55 5.57 1.64
CA GLU A 1053 23.69 4.89 2.62
C GLU A 1053 22.76 3.86 1.97
N ARG A 1054 22.37 4.08 0.72
CA ARG A 1054 21.52 3.15 -0.04
C ARG A 1054 22.14 1.77 -0.20
N CYS A 1055 23.45 1.68 -0.36
CA CYS A 1055 24.17 0.42 -0.57
C CYS A 1055 25.12 0.05 0.58
N ARG A 1056 25.11 0.80 1.69
CA ARG A 1056 25.91 0.49 2.88
C ARG A 1056 25.63 -0.93 3.35
N ARG A 1057 26.69 -1.73 3.50
CA ARG A 1057 26.55 -3.13 3.92
C ARG A 1057 27.52 -3.57 5.01
N THR A 1058 28.82 -3.39 4.78
CA THR A 1058 29.88 -4.03 5.59
C THR A 1058 30.44 -3.15 6.69
N TRP A 1059 30.08 -1.86 6.69
CA TRP A 1059 30.63 -0.87 7.59
C TRP A 1059 29.51 -0.14 8.34
N ALA A 1060 29.85 0.30 9.56
CA ALA A 1060 28.97 1.01 10.47
C ALA A 1060 29.50 2.41 10.75
N HIS A 1061 28.60 3.33 11.10
CA HIS A 1061 28.97 4.62 11.64
C HIS A 1061 29.38 4.44 13.10
N THR A 1062 30.58 4.87 13.45
CA THR A 1062 31.09 4.83 14.83
C THR A 1062 30.81 6.15 15.55
N ALA A 1063 31.08 6.20 16.86
CA ALA A 1063 31.03 7.46 17.62
C ALA A 1063 31.96 8.55 17.04
N ASP A 1064 33.06 8.14 16.39
CA ASP A 1064 34.02 9.03 15.71
C ASP A 1064 33.61 9.37 14.26
N CYS A 1065 32.44 8.94 13.81
CA CYS A 1065 31.93 9.32 12.51
C CYS A 1065 31.78 10.85 12.42
N ALA A 1066 32.21 11.44 11.31
CA ALA A 1066 32.07 12.88 11.09
C ALA A 1066 30.61 13.34 11.12
N TYR A 1067 29.66 12.51 10.64
CA TYR A 1067 28.23 12.81 10.75
C TYR A 1067 27.78 12.89 12.21
N VAL A 1068 28.23 11.95 13.05
CA VAL A 1068 27.92 11.93 14.49
C VAL A 1068 28.48 13.18 15.19
N ARG A 1069 29.76 13.52 14.93
CA ARG A 1069 30.39 14.74 15.48
C ARG A 1069 29.72 16.03 15.03
N ALA A 1070 29.13 16.03 13.84
CA ALA A 1070 28.35 17.15 13.30
C ALA A 1070 26.88 17.15 13.77
N GLY A 1071 26.55 16.45 14.86
CA GLY A 1071 25.18 16.41 15.40
C GLY A 1071 24.19 15.67 14.50
N GLY A 1072 24.65 14.69 13.71
CA GLY A 1072 23.81 13.95 12.76
C GLY A 1072 23.57 14.67 11.43
N CYS A 1073 24.36 15.69 11.11
CA CYS A 1073 24.24 16.42 9.84
C CYS A 1073 24.69 15.55 8.65
N VAL A 1074 23.77 15.24 7.74
CA VAL A 1074 24.03 14.49 6.50
C VAL A 1074 23.38 15.20 5.30
N PRO A 1075 24.14 15.55 4.23
CA PRO A 1075 25.60 15.45 4.08
C PRO A 1075 26.36 16.41 5.03
N LEU A 1076 27.68 16.22 5.17
CA LEU A 1076 28.53 17.11 5.98
C LEU A 1076 28.56 18.54 5.44
N SER A 1077 28.57 18.68 4.11
CA SER A 1077 28.55 19.96 3.43
C SER A 1077 27.95 19.83 2.03
N THR A 1078 27.40 20.94 1.54
CA THR A 1078 26.99 21.10 0.14
C THR A 1078 27.78 22.17 -0.60
N GLU A 1079 28.76 22.83 0.05
CA GLU A 1079 29.55 23.92 -0.53
C GLU A 1079 30.61 23.40 -1.51
N TYR A 1080 31.00 24.20 -2.51
CA TYR A 1080 32.02 23.82 -3.49
C TYR A 1080 33.35 23.42 -2.81
N ALA A 1081 34.07 22.45 -3.39
CA ALA A 1081 35.33 21.89 -2.87
C ALA A 1081 35.31 21.29 -1.44
N GLU A 1082 34.14 21.13 -0.82
CA GLU A 1082 33.99 20.41 0.46
C GLU A 1082 33.45 18.98 0.30
N ASN A 1083 33.80 18.08 1.23
CA ASN A 1083 33.39 16.68 1.19
C ASN A 1083 31.98 16.49 1.79
N PRO A 1084 30.98 15.98 1.04
CA PRO A 1084 29.65 15.69 1.58
C PRO A 1084 29.58 14.38 2.38
N LEU A 1085 30.56 13.49 2.20
CA LEU A 1085 30.57 12.14 2.76
C LEU A 1085 31.39 12.07 4.06
N CYS A 1086 30.98 11.18 4.97
CA CYS A 1086 31.84 10.80 6.09
C CYS A 1086 32.92 9.80 5.63
N GLY A 1087 34.01 9.68 6.40
CA GLY A 1087 35.10 8.75 6.10
C GLY A 1087 34.80 7.26 6.39
N CYS A 1088 33.65 6.91 6.97
CA CYS A 1088 33.35 5.53 7.39
C CYS A 1088 33.29 4.53 6.22
N GLY A 1089 32.83 5.01 5.04
CA GLY A 1089 32.69 4.20 3.84
C GLY A 1089 33.89 4.28 2.87
N GLU A 1090 34.91 5.08 3.18
CA GLU A 1090 36.07 5.26 2.31
C GLU A 1090 36.91 3.98 2.25
N GLY A 1091 37.22 3.52 1.03
CA GLY A 1091 37.97 2.29 0.81
C GLY A 1091 37.25 1.01 1.26
N LYS A 1092 35.93 1.07 1.48
CA LYS A 1092 35.10 -0.10 1.83
C LYS A 1092 34.38 -0.65 0.60
N ASP A 1093 34.14 -1.96 0.59
CA ASP A 1093 33.44 -2.67 -0.48
C ASP A 1093 34.06 -2.44 -1.88
N ILE A 1094 35.39 -2.27 -1.94
CA ILE A 1094 36.14 -1.85 -3.14
C ILE A 1094 36.54 -2.99 -4.09
N GLY A 1095 36.21 -4.25 -3.81
CA GLY A 1095 36.60 -5.38 -4.68
C GLY A 1095 36.28 -5.15 -6.18
N PRO A 1096 35.03 -4.81 -6.54
CA PRO A 1096 34.68 -4.49 -7.93
C PRO A 1096 35.40 -3.27 -8.51
N PHE A 1097 35.89 -2.36 -7.67
CA PHE A 1097 36.65 -1.18 -8.07
C PHE A 1097 38.13 -1.51 -8.32
N GLU A 1098 38.73 -2.37 -7.51
CA GLU A 1098 40.12 -2.82 -7.65
C GLU A 1098 40.34 -3.68 -8.90
N ASP A 1099 39.31 -4.40 -9.35
CA ASP A 1099 39.31 -5.14 -10.62
C ASP A 1099 39.50 -4.23 -11.86
N MET A 1100 39.32 -2.91 -11.71
CA MET A 1100 39.39 -1.95 -12.80
C MET A 1100 40.80 -1.38 -12.97
N LYS A 1101 41.38 -1.66 -14.15
CA LYS A 1101 42.73 -1.21 -14.51
C LYS A 1101 42.87 0.32 -14.45
N GLY A 1102 43.83 0.78 -13.65
CA GLY A 1102 44.20 2.20 -13.53
C GLY A 1102 43.45 2.99 -12.46
N TRP A 1103 42.59 2.34 -11.66
CA TRP A 1103 41.80 2.99 -10.60
C TRP A 1103 42.40 2.84 -9.20
N ALA A 1104 43.39 1.98 -9.01
CA ALA A 1104 43.98 1.64 -7.70
C ALA A 1104 44.33 2.86 -6.83
N ASP A 1105 44.93 3.91 -7.40
CA ASP A 1105 45.34 5.12 -6.65
C ASP A 1105 44.14 5.89 -6.04
N ALA A 1106 42.92 5.71 -6.57
CA ALA A 1106 41.70 6.30 -6.00
C ALA A 1106 41.05 5.43 -4.93
N ALA A 1107 41.37 4.14 -4.84
CA ALA A 1107 40.66 3.18 -3.99
C ALA A 1107 40.53 3.62 -2.51
N PRO A 1108 41.55 4.23 -1.87
CA PRO A 1108 41.43 4.69 -0.48
C PRO A 1108 40.45 5.85 -0.27
N TYR A 1109 40.06 6.57 -1.32
CA TYR A 1109 39.33 7.83 -1.24
C TYR A 1109 37.89 7.73 -1.76
N VAL A 1110 37.51 6.58 -2.33
CA VAL A 1110 36.17 6.37 -2.88
C VAL A 1110 35.21 5.76 -1.88
N THR A 1111 33.94 6.11 -2.02
CA THR A 1111 32.82 5.44 -1.32
C THR A 1111 31.88 4.83 -2.35
N ARG A 1112 31.48 3.57 -2.16
CA ARG A 1112 30.50 2.89 -3.04
C ARG A 1112 29.13 3.58 -2.95
N VAL A 1113 28.45 3.75 -4.08
CA VAL A 1113 27.15 4.43 -4.22
C VAL A 1113 26.24 3.67 -5.20
N ALA A 1114 24.94 3.61 -4.89
CA ALA A 1114 23.90 3.02 -5.74
C ALA A 1114 23.03 4.10 -6.41
N ILE A 1115 23.20 4.31 -7.72
CA ILE A 1115 22.57 5.42 -8.45
C ILE A 1115 21.49 4.91 -9.43
N SER A 1116 20.23 5.26 -9.19
CA SER A 1116 19.09 4.87 -10.05
C SER A 1116 18.44 6.08 -10.73
N PRO A 1117 17.63 5.88 -11.79
CA PRO A 1117 16.73 6.92 -12.26
C PRO A 1117 15.76 7.33 -11.14
N LEU A 1118 15.30 8.58 -11.19
CA LEU A 1118 14.27 9.11 -10.30
C LEU A 1118 12.97 9.25 -11.10
N PHE A 1119 12.00 8.41 -10.81
CA PHE A 1119 10.73 8.34 -11.54
C PHE A 1119 9.75 9.40 -11.02
N ALA A 1120 9.05 10.05 -11.95
CA ALA A 1120 7.92 10.91 -11.66
C ALA A 1120 6.77 10.11 -11.04
N VAL A 1121 5.97 10.79 -10.23
CA VAL A 1121 4.86 10.19 -9.51
C VAL A 1121 3.59 10.33 -10.34
N SER A 1122 3.13 9.22 -10.91
CA SER A 1122 2.07 9.24 -11.94
C SER A 1122 0.71 9.74 -11.45
N TYR A 1123 0.45 9.67 -10.14
CA TYR A 1123 -0.75 10.22 -9.51
C TYR A 1123 -0.65 11.69 -9.13
N LEU A 1124 0.54 12.31 -9.26
CA LEU A 1124 0.72 13.75 -9.15
C LEU A 1124 0.80 14.43 -10.52
N GLU A 1125 1.46 13.79 -11.49
CA GLU A 1125 1.69 14.35 -12.82
C GLU A 1125 1.51 13.27 -13.89
N SER A 1126 1.02 13.67 -15.07
CA SER A 1126 0.93 12.74 -16.21
C SER A 1126 2.32 12.27 -16.62
N VAL A 1127 2.44 10.96 -16.82
CA VAL A 1127 3.64 10.30 -17.37
C VAL A 1127 3.23 9.52 -18.61
N ALA A 1128 3.98 9.70 -19.69
CA ALA A 1128 3.74 9.07 -20.98
C ALA A 1128 2.45 9.54 -21.66
N GLY A 1129 2.09 10.82 -21.49
CA GLY A 1129 0.94 11.50 -22.11
C GLY A 1129 0.80 11.22 -23.60
N ASP A 1130 1.91 11.32 -24.33
CA ASP A 1130 1.97 11.13 -25.79
C ASP A 1130 1.91 9.65 -26.23
N ALA A 1131 1.96 8.70 -25.28
CA ALA A 1131 2.00 7.26 -25.53
C ALA A 1131 0.67 6.66 -26.02
N ASP A 1132 -0.38 7.45 -26.19
CA ASP A 1132 -1.59 7.03 -26.94
C ASP A 1132 -1.24 6.54 -28.36
N THR A 1133 -0.06 6.89 -28.87
CA THR A 1133 0.52 6.42 -30.13
C THR A 1133 1.28 5.08 -30.04
N ILE A 1134 1.68 4.60 -28.85
CA ILE A 1134 2.50 3.36 -28.69
C ILE A 1134 1.66 2.08 -28.82
N GLY A 1135 0.32 2.18 -28.71
CA GLY A 1135 -0.61 1.07 -29.00
C GLY A 1135 -0.44 0.48 -30.42
N GLU A 1136 0.25 1.19 -31.32
CA GLU A 1136 0.62 0.74 -32.67
C GLU A 1136 1.68 -0.37 -32.72
N SER A 1137 2.52 -0.50 -31.67
CA SER A 1137 3.56 -1.56 -31.61
C SER A 1137 3.06 -2.87 -30.98
N VAL A 1138 2.11 -2.78 -30.05
CA VAL A 1138 1.54 -3.93 -29.32
C VAL A 1138 0.42 -4.62 -30.12
N SER A 1139 -0.23 -3.92 -31.04
CA SER A 1139 -1.34 -4.44 -31.87
C SER A 1139 -0.92 -5.07 -33.21
N GLY A 1140 0.38 -5.15 -33.50
CA GLY A 1140 0.95 -5.59 -34.78
C GLY A 1140 0.72 -7.05 -35.18
N GLY A 1141 -0.03 -7.83 -34.39
CA GLY A 1141 -0.25 -9.26 -34.63
C GLY A 1141 -1.59 -9.67 -35.27
N SER A 1142 -2.55 -8.75 -35.49
CA SER A 1142 -3.89 -9.13 -35.99
C SER A 1142 -4.28 -8.42 -37.29
N GLN A 1143 -4.84 -9.18 -38.25
CA GLN A 1143 -5.33 -8.69 -39.54
C GLN A 1143 -6.45 -7.62 -39.43
N ALA A 1144 -7.00 -7.39 -38.24
CA ALA A 1144 -7.95 -6.30 -37.95
C ALA A 1144 -7.30 -4.89 -37.93
N GLY A 1145 -5.98 -4.79 -37.75
CA GLY A 1145 -5.25 -3.52 -37.67
C GLY A 1145 -5.28 -2.71 -38.97
N THR A 1146 -5.41 -3.37 -40.12
CA THR A 1146 -5.42 -2.72 -41.44
C THR A 1146 -6.65 -1.86 -41.70
N ALA A 1147 -7.81 -2.19 -41.11
CA ALA A 1147 -9.03 -1.39 -41.22
C ALA A 1147 -9.05 -0.20 -40.24
N SER A 1148 -8.46 -0.36 -39.05
CA SER A 1148 -8.34 0.68 -38.02
C SER A 1148 -7.38 1.81 -38.44
N ARG A 1149 -6.33 1.47 -39.22
CA ARG A 1149 -5.33 2.39 -39.78
C ARG A 1149 -5.94 3.52 -40.62
N ALA A 1150 -7.09 3.29 -41.25
CA ALA A 1150 -7.79 4.29 -42.07
C ALA A 1150 -8.79 5.16 -41.28
N LEU A 1151 -9.25 4.68 -40.12
CA LEU A 1151 -10.30 5.32 -39.31
C LEU A 1151 -9.74 6.26 -38.23
N HIS A 1152 -8.56 5.96 -37.66
CA HIS A 1152 -7.97 6.75 -36.58
C HIS A 1152 -7.13 7.97 -37.02
N ALA A 1153 -6.55 7.94 -38.22
CA ALA A 1153 -5.84 9.10 -38.79
C ALA A 1153 -6.76 10.32 -39.09
N ARG A 1154 -8.09 10.19 -38.90
CA ARG A 1154 -9.08 11.25 -39.20
C ARG A 1154 -9.99 11.64 -38.03
N THR A 1155 -10.02 10.86 -36.94
CA THR A 1155 -10.83 11.18 -35.76
C THR A 1155 -10.13 12.14 -34.80
N SER A 1156 -8.80 12.24 -34.82
CA SER A 1156 -8.04 13.25 -34.07
C SER A 1156 -8.30 14.69 -34.54
N SER A 1157 -8.83 14.88 -35.75
CA SER A 1157 -9.22 16.19 -36.28
C SER A 1157 -10.70 16.57 -36.06
N GLN A 1158 -11.51 15.72 -35.42
CA GLN A 1158 -12.97 15.97 -35.27
C GLN A 1158 -13.41 16.43 -33.88
N ALA A 1159 -12.53 16.48 -32.87
CA ALA A 1159 -12.88 16.96 -31.52
C ALA A 1159 -12.73 18.48 -31.32
N SER A 1160 -12.20 19.20 -32.31
CA SER A 1160 -12.19 20.67 -32.33
C SER A 1160 -12.90 21.15 -33.58
N GLY A 1161 -13.91 22.01 -33.45
CA GLY A 1161 -14.57 22.68 -34.58
C GLY A 1161 -13.62 23.59 -35.36
N SER A 1162 -12.70 23.02 -36.12
CA SER A 1162 -11.69 23.79 -36.85
C SER A 1162 -12.30 24.49 -38.07
N GLN A 1163 -11.95 25.76 -38.24
CA GLN A 1163 -12.36 26.62 -39.37
C GLN A 1163 -11.48 26.38 -40.62
N ASN A 1164 -10.94 25.18 -40.78
CA ASN A 1164 -9.88 24.86 -41.74
C ASN A 1164 -10.35 23.85 -42.80
N CYS A 1165 -9.72 23.91 -43.98
CA CYS A 1165 -9.98 23.00 -45.09
C CYS A 1165 -9.54 21.57 -44.72
N GLY A 1166 -10.45 20.60 -44.82
CA GLY A 1166 -10.21 19.19 -44.47
C GLY A 1166 -9.15 18.47 -45.32
N ARG A 1167 -8.68 19.09 -46.40
CA ARG A 1167 -7.63 18.53 -47.27
C ARG A 1167 -6.27 19.20 -47.11
N CYS A 1168 -6.22 20.53 -47.19
CA CYS A 1168 -4.96 21.29 -47.22
C CYS A 1168 -4.68 22.08 -45.93
N GLY A 1169 -5.61 22.12 -44.98
CA GLY A 1169 -5.43 22.80 -43.70
C GLY A 1169 -5.65 24.32 -43.71
N ASN A 1170 -5.82 24.95 -44.87
CA ASN A 1170 -6.01 26.40 -44.96
C ASN A 1170 -7.34 26.88 -44.35
N SER A 1171 -7.30 27.99 -43.60
CA SER A 1171 -8.48 28.64 -43.02
C SER A 1171 -9.24 29.47 -44.07
N GLY A 1172 -10.57 29.57 -43.93
CA GLY A 1172 -11.39 30.46 -44.77
C GLY A 1172 -11.18 31.94 -44.43
N THR A 1173 -11.31 32.82 -45.43
CA THR A 1173 -11.31 34.29 -45.21
C THR A 1173 -12.70 34.87 -45.47
N ALA A 1174 -12.98 36.06 -44.93
CA ALA A 1174 -14.29 36.72 -45.11
C ALA A 1174 -14.66 36.96 -46.60
N ALA A 1175 -13.66 37.10 -47.47
CA ALA A 1175 -13.85 37.25 -48.92
C ALA A 1175 -14.05 35.90 -49.67
N LYS A 1176 -13.64 34.77 -49.08
CA LYS A 1176 -13.82 33.42 -49.64
C LYS A 1176 -14.09 32.40 -48.51
N PRO A 1177 -15.37 32.25 -48.10
CA PRO A 1177 -15.73 31.29 -47.08
C PRO A 1177 -15.55 29.84 -47.55
N LEU A 1178 -15.27 28.93 -46.62
CA LEU A 1178 -15.09 27.51 -46.95
C LEU A 1178 -16.42 26.88 -47.40
N LEU A 1179 -16.35 26.08 -48.46
CA LEU A 1179 -17.44 25.27 -48.97
C LEU A 1179 -17.69 24.08 -48.05
N VAL A 1180 -18.94 23.82 -47.71
CA VAL A 1180 -19.32 22.70 -46.84
C VAL A 1180 -19.75 21.51 -47.69
N CYS A 1181 -19.41 20.29 -47.27
CA CYS A 1181 -19.85 19.07 -47.94
C CYS A 1181 -21.39 19.00 -47.94
N GLY A 1182 -22.00 18.99 -49.13
CA GLY A 1182 -23.46 18.99 -49.28
C GLY A 1182 -24.19 17.76 -48.72
N ARG A 1183 -23.46 16.68 -48.37
CA ARG A 1183 -24.03 15.45 -47.83
C ARG A 1183 -24.05 15.42 -46.30
N CYS A 1184 -22.89 15.51 -45.65
CA CYS A 1184 -22.77 15.42 -44.19
C CYS A 1184 -22.82 16.77 -43.47
N LYS A 1185 -22.66 17.89 -44.20
CA LYS A 1185 -22.53 19.26 -43.69
C LYS A 1185 -21.45 19.49 -42.62
N ALA A 1186 -20.66 18.48 -42.25
CA ALA A 1186 -19.65 18.55 -41.21
C ALA A 1186 -18.27 18.99 -41.75
N MET A 1187 -17.92 18.61 -42.97
CA MET A 1187 -16.57 18.83 -43.53
C MET A 1187 -16.51 20.04 -44.46
N LYS A 1188 -15.47 20.88 -44.31
CA LYS A 1188 -15.27 22.16 -45.02
C LYS A 1188 -14.05 22.12 -45.95
N TYR A 1189 -14.12 22.78 -47.10
CA TYR A 1189 -13.07 22.81 -48.12
C TYR A 1189 -12.89 24.21 -48.72
N CYS A 1190 -11.65 24.59 -49.05
CA CYS A 1190 -11.37 25.90 -49.67
C CYS A 1190 -11.71 25.97 -51.16
N SER A 1191 -11.88 24.82 -51.84
CA SER A 1191 -12.31 24.73 -53.23
C SER A 1191 -12.96 23.38 -53.54
N ALA A 1192 -13.67 23.31 -54.68
CA ALA A 1192 -14.22 22.07 -55.20
C ALA A 1192 -13.14 21.06 -55.62
N GLU A 1193 -11.90 21.50 -55.94
CA GLU A 1193 -10.78 20.57 -56.15
C GLU A 1193 -10.34 19.91 -54.85
N CYS A 1194 -10.22 20.66 -53.74
CA CYS A 1194 -9.86 20.10 -52.44
C CYS A 1194 -10.90 19.08 -51.96
N GLN A 1195 -12.19 19.35 -52.18
CA GLN A 1195 -13.26 18.40 -51.89
C GLN A 1195 -13.15 17.14 -52.76
N ARG A 1196 -12.94 17.27 -54.07
CA ARG A 1196 -12.79 16.12 -54.97
C ARG A 1196 -11.55 15.28 -54.66
N ALA A 1197 -10.44 15.93 -54.29
CA ALA A 1197 -9.20 15.26 -53.89
C ALA A 1197 -9.36 14.48 -52.57
N ASP A 1198 -10.08 15.02 -51.58
CA ASP A 1198 -10.36 14.30 -50.34
C ASP A 1198 -11.52 13.29 -50.46
N TRP A 1199 -12.34 13.36 -51.51
CA TRP A 1199 -13.55 12.54 -51.65
C TRP A 1199 -13.27 11.03 -51.63
N LYS A 1200 -12.13 10.57 -52.15
CA LYS A 1200 -11.73 9.15 -52.14
C LYS A 1200 -11.71 8.57 -50.73
N THR A 1201 -11.42 9.41 -49.75
CA THR A 1201 -11.28 9.04 -48.35
C THR A 1201 -12.42 9.57 -47.48
N HIS A 1202 -12.93 10.77 -47.73
CA HIS A 1202 -14.07 11.35 -47.01
C HIS A 1202 -15.36 10.55 -47.21
N LYS A 1203 -15.58 9.95 -48.39
CA LYS A 1203 -16.79 9.15 -48.69
C LYS A 1203 -17.02 7.98 -47.72
N LEU A 1204 -15.96 7.46 -47.09
CA LEU A 1204 -16.02 6.33 -46.15
C LEU A 1204 -16.65 6.71 -44.80
N VAL A 1205 -16.69 8.01 -44.48
CA VAL A 1205 -17.20 8.56 -43.23
C VAL A 1205 -18.30 9.63 -43.46
N CYS A 1206 -18.73 9.82 -44.72
CA CYS A 1206 -19.70 10.84 -45.12
C CYS A 1206 -21.14 10.30 -45.02
N ASN A 1207 -21.72 10.36 -43.82
CA ASN A 1207 -23.12 10.04 -43.55
C ASN A 1207 -24.01 11.30 -43.54
N LYS A 1208 -25.31 11.14 -43.81
CA LYS A 1208 -26.28 12.25 -43.87
C LYS A 1208 -26.53 12.89 -42.51
#